data_AF-A0A3S0ED87-F1
#
_entry.id   AF-A0A3S0ED87-F1
#
_cell.length_a   1.000
_cell.length_b   1.000
_cell.length_c   1.000
_cell.angle_alpha   90.00
_cell.angle_beta   90.00
_cell.angle_gamma   90.00
#
_symmetry.space_group_name_H-M   'P 1'
#
loop_
_entity.id
_entity.type
_entity.pdbx_description
1 polymer ?
#
loop_
_entity_poly.entity_id
_entity_poly.type
_entity_poly.pdbx_seq_one_letter_code
_entity_poly.pdbx_strand_id
1 'polypeptide(L)'
;MVTGGLNGGRAPAFGPWAQVMSRIFLSHSSKDNFAAVAVSDWLRGEGWNDAFLDLDPVEGIAAGERWERALYTQATECEAVIFLVSRSWLGSEWCRREYELARKLNKRVFVALIENIAVGDLPLYLTQTHQAVSLAAGEDHQVFNPRMPITHEVGYVTFSREGLERLRRGLTQVGLDPRFFAWPPESDPGRAPYRGLEPIDAADAGIFFGRDGPIIEVLDTLRGLREAAPPRLFVILGASGAGKSSFLRAGLIPRLSRDDRNFFVLPVIRPERARMSRSEGLVSALGEAVMKAGLSATRVEIRRAVASDPPALRRILSSLVTRPGGDKPPTVVVTIDQAEELFRTDTEPESDKFLTILHDLATSDEPAVIVIFAIRSDSYDALERARPLEGLSQHTFALLPMPRGAYQTIIEGPAKRLQQAGRKFEIDPALTEALLEDIEKGAGSDALPLLSFTLELLYREHEAARRITREDYENFGRLKGAIDAALAQVFLEADADPRIPQDRNARLALLRRGFIPWLAGIDLDSKTPRRRVALASQIPEEARPLIDLLVEHRLLTRDVDKESGEATIEPAHEALLRQWGGLKGWLEEDFGLLATLEGIKRAACDWDANARAVAWAAHGGTRLAEAGRLDTRPDLAALLNVVDRAYLAACHEKDEAAHEAEEARHRTEAALAREKIEKLAEHVRATRRIALICGIGLAITMTLGGIAGWEWKIASARLKAATETANQLVSNLAYKFKNVSGVPASLILAILETVNTLQIRLMADGADSVDLRRVHAAAQEETVDACLAMGKTKCAFDAATEAIAFRSELVKSNPQDSEMRSELSIAYAKMGDVRALQGAITDALNYYLEVRALAESVSRSDPSNATWRQILSFSYEKIGDGRIEQGDFKAAFASYRDSLSLREALSAADPANAELKRDLSVSYLNIGDAQLAQGDLLGALKAYYDSLGLISAVAQIDPLNTRWRQDLATSYEKVGDAQIARDDFAAAEKSYRTSFGLRDALSEADLGNAGWRRDLAVSYNKIGDVLKAGSDFDGALKSYQKAFDIIKVIAASDPENGEWRRNLAASNARIGDLWFARGDYAQALAYYKNGHGIISDLAAADPVNVRWRQDLASYSERIGNSLLALSETADAVAAFETMTGAYEALLDARPDDVPLRQSLVLQHRRLAHLDKAGVRRHIEAAVKILQDLSTSSRLDSNQRRWVAVMRTQLGVINQFGPGAAASGAIARAGAQRSLN
;
A
#
# COMPACT_ATOMS: atom_id res chain seq x y z
N MET A 1 40.36 29.54 -43.00
CA MET A 1 41.53 28.64 -42.96
C MET A 1 41.88 28.36 -41.51
N VAL A 2 41.99 27.07 -41.17
CA VAL A 2 42.55 26.44 -39.95
C VAL A 2 41.72 26.48 -38.64
N THR A 3 40.72 25.58 -38.61
CA THR A 3 40.44 24.50 -37.65
C THR A 3 41.00 24.47 -36.21
N GLY A 4 40.12 24.14 -35.24
CA GLY A 4 40.46 23.49 -33.96
C GLY A 4 39.29 23.54 -32.96
N GLY A 5 38.51 22.46 -32.85
CA GLY A 5 37.28 22.41 -32.06
C GLY A 5 37.44 22.04 -30.58
N LEU A 6 36.44 22.39 -29.78
CA LEU A 6 36.10 21.74 -28.51
C LEU A 6 34.58 21.71 -28.36
N ASN A 7 34.01 20.51 -28.46
CA ASN A 7 32.64 20.21 -28.07
C ASN A 7 32.50 20.39 -26.55
N GLY A 8 31.70 21.36 -26.12
CA GLY A 8 31.27 21.49 -24.74
C GLY A 8 30.28 20.37 -24.40
N GLY A 9 30.78 19.28 -23.81
CA GLY A 9 29.94 18.28 -23.15
C GLY A 9 29.19 18.91 -21.99
N ARG A 10 27.86 18.85 -22.03
CA ARG A 10 26.99 19.13 -20.89
C ARG A 10 27.30 18.12 -19.78
N ALA A 11 27.65 18.62 -18.59
CA ALA A 11 27.69 17.83 -17.37
C ALA A 11 26.29 17.24 -17.10
N PRO A 12 26.17 15.96 -16.72
CA PRO A 12 24.90 15.41 -16.25
C PRO A 12 24.55 16.03 -14.89
N ALA A 13 23.34 16.58 -14.78
CA ALA A 13 22.78 17.03 -13.52
C ALA A 13 22.52 15.81 -12.62
N PHE A 14 23.38 15.60 -11.62
CA PHE A 14 23.19 14.60 -10.58
C PHE A 14 22.00 14.99 -9.68
N GLY A 15 21.04 14.08 -9.52
CA GLY A 15 19.93 14.18 -8.57
C GLY A 15 20.40 14.01 -7.11
N PRO A 16 19.49 14.07 -6.10
CA PRO A 16 19.86 14.01 -4.70
C PRO A 16 20.45 12.62 -4.38
N TRP A 17 21.76 12.62 -4.25
CA TRP A 17 22.70 11.62 -3.72
C TRP A 17 22.07 10.37 -3.10
N ALA A 18 22.24 9.24 -3.79
CA ALA A 18 22.48 7.98 -3.11
C ALA A 18 23.85 8.12 -2.44
N GLN A 19 23.88 8.51 -1.16
CA GLN A 19 25.09 8.42 -0.35
C GLN A 19 25.56 6.96 -0.38
N VAL A 20 26.80 6.75 -0.79
CA VAL A 20 27.43 5.43 -0.70
C VAL A 20 27.53 5.12 0.80
N MET A 21 26.77 4.13 1.27
CA MET A 21 26.81 3.73 2.68
C MET A 21 28.25 3.39 3.07
N SER A 22 28.77 4.11 4.06
CA SER A 22 30.13 3.90 4.54
C SER A 22 30.17 2.81 5.61
N ARG A 23 30.89 1.71 5.35
CA ARG A 23 30.94 0.55 6.25
C ARG A 23 31.85 0.76 7.46
N ILE A 24 32.82 1.65 7.35
CA ILE A 24 33.78 1.97 8.41
C ILE A 24 33.60 3.44 8.81
N PHE A 25 33.39 3.70 10.09
CA PHE A 25 33.40 5.05 10.65
C PHE A 25 34.72 5.34 11.37
N LEU A 26 35.42 6.42 10.98
CA LEU A 26 36.65 6.89 11.63
C LEU A 26 36.36 7.96 12.69
N SER A 27 36.28 7.55 13.96
CA SER A 27 36.16 8.48 15.09
C SER A 27 37.53 9.02 15.49
N HIS A 28 37.67 10.34 15.54
CA HIS A 28 38.92 11.02 15.86
C HIS A 28 38.70 12.38 16.55
N SER A 29 39.75 12.94 17.14
CA SER A 29 39.71 14.32 17.64
C SER A 29 40.01 15.30 16.50
N SER A 30 39.40 16.48 16.50
CA SER A 30 39.70 17.54 15.52
C SER A 30 41.15 18.03 15.54
N LYS A 31 41.92 17.68 16.60
CA LYS A 31 43.37 17.91 16.69
C LYS A 31 44.21 16.88 15.95
N ASP A 32 43.60 15.76 15.57
CA ASP A 32 44.26 14.61 14.96
C ASP A 32 43.88 14.45 13.47
N ASN A 33 43.35 15.50 12.83
CA ASN A 33 42.84 15.46 11.46
C ASN A 33 43.84 14.91 10.44
N PHE A 34 45.12 15.28 10.53
CA PHE A 34 46.14 14.74 9.62
C PHE A 34 46.30 13.21 9.78
N ALA A 35 46.25 12.70 11.01
CA ALA A 35 46.30 11.26 11.25
C ALA A 35 45.05 10.56 10.73
N ALA A 36 43.87 11.17 10.90
CA ALA A 36 42.61 10.62 10.39
C ALA A 36 42.56 10.56 8.86
N VAL A 37 43.01 11.61 8.17
CA VAL A 37 43.15 11.62 6.70
C VAL A 37 44.16 10.55 6.25
N ALA A 38 45.31 10.41 6.92
CA ALA A 38 46.31 9.41 6.57
C ALA A 38 45.79 7.96 6.73
N VAL A 39 45.02 7.67 7.79
CA VAL A 39 44.39 6.36 7.97
C VAL A 39 43.28 6.13 6.93
N SER A 40 42.48 7.16 6.62
CA SER A 40 41.44 7.07 5.58
C SER A 40 42.03 6.77 4.20
N ASP A 41 43.08 7.49 3.80
CA ASP A 41 43.78 7.27 2.54
C ASP A 41 44.43 5.88 2.47
N TRP A 42 44.99 5.41 3.59
CA TRP A 42 45.51 4.06 3.71
C TRP A 42 44.41 2.99 3.54
N LEU A 43 43.26 3.15 4.21
CA LEU A 43 42.12 2.25 4.05
C LEU A 43 41.65 2.17 2.60
N ARG A 44 41.55 3.31 1.91
CA ARG A 44 41.23 3.37 0.48
C ARG A 44 42.27 2.63 -0.38
N GLY A 45 43.56 2.81 -0.08
CA GLY A 45 44.65 2.10 -0.75
C GLY A 45 44.58 0.57 -0.59
N GLU A 46 44.10 0.09 0.56
CA GLU A 46 43.89 -1.33 0.84
C GLU A 46 42.55 -1.89 0.30
N GLY A 47 41.72 -1.04 -0.30
CA GLY A 47 40.47 -1.43 -0.97
C GLY A 47 39.17 -1.19 -0.19
N TRP A 48 39.25 -0.52 0.98
CA TRP A 48 38.11 0.01 1.73
C TRP A 48 37.81 1.45 1.28
N ASN A 49 37.09 1.58 0.17
CA ASN A 49 36.78 2.89 -0.44
C ASN A 49 35.61 3.63 0.24
N ASP A 50 34.93 2.95 1.16
CA ASP A 50 33.69 3.29 1.83
C ASP A 50 33.92 3.60 3.33
N ALA A 51 35.05 4.19 3.67
CA ALA A 51 35.33 4.69 5.01
C ALA A 51 34.81 6.14 5.16
N PHE A 52 33.89 6.36 6.10
CA PHE A 52 33.38 7.69 6.43
C PHE A 52 34.41 8.45 7.24
N LEU A 53 34.73 9.64 6.74
CA LEU A 53 35.51 10.67 7.43
C LEU A 53 34.70 11.96 7.37
N ASP A 54 34.39 12.55 8.52
CA ASP A 54 33.58 13.77 8.64
C ASP A 54 34.16 14.98 7.85
N LEU A 55 35.48 15.02 7.68
CA LEU A 55 36.22 16.04 6.92
C LEU A 55 36.18 15.85 5.39
N ASP A 56 35.64 14.74 4.88
CA ASP A 56 35.60 14.49 3.43
C ASP A 56 34.60 15.46 2.75
N PRO A 57 35.02 16.20 1.71
CA PRO A 57 34.18 17.23 1.09
C PRO A 57 33.07 16.67 0.20
N VAL A 58 33.14 15.38 -0.17
CA VAL A 58 32.18 14.71 -1.05
C VAL A 58 31.33 13.72 -0.25
N GLU A 59 31.97 12.88 0.56
CA GLU A 59 31.31 11.79 1.29
C GLU A 59 31.18 12.07 2.81
N GLY A 60 31.71 13.20 3.30
CA GLY A 60 31.67 13.63 4.70
C GLY A 60 30.49 14.55 5.02
N ILE A 61 30.61 15.37 6.06
CA ILE A 61 29.50 16.23 6.51
C ILE A 61 29.40 17.47 5.63
N ALA A 62 28.25 17.66 4.98
CA ALA A 62 28.05 18.78 4.05
C ALA A 62 27.88 20.12 4.80
N ALA A 63 28.33 21.23 4.18
CA ALA A 63 28.17 22.56 4.75
C ALA A 63 26.68 22.92 4.93
N GLY A 64 26.28 23.24 6.16
CA GLY A 64 24.88 23.50 6.51
C GLY A 64 24.12 22.29 7.08
N GLU A 65 24.71 21.09 7.01
CA GLU A 65 24.18 19.90 7.68
C GLU A 65 24.38 20.00 9.19
N ARG A 66 23.40 19.48 9.97
CA ARG A 66 23.56 19.35 11.42
C ARG A 66 24.54 18.22 11.71
N TRP A 67 25.82 18.57 11.89
CA TRP A 67 26.92 17.63 12.09
C TRP A 67 26.65 16.55 13.15
N GLU A 68 26.01 16.89 14.28
CA GLU A 68 25.64 15.91 15.33
C GLU A 68 24.69 14.82 14.80
N ARG A 69 23.70 15.20 13.99
CA ARG A 69 22.77 14.24 13.40
C ARG A 69 23.47 13.38 12.35
N ALA A 70 24.33 13.97 11.53
CA ALA A 70 25.10 13.26 10.52
C ALA A 70 25.99 12.18 11.15
N LEU A 71 26.72 12.51 12.23
CA LEU A 71 27.55 11.55 12.96
C LEU A 71 26.71 10.44 13.61
N TYR A 72 25.53 10.76 14.16
CA TYR A 72 24.64 9.74 14.74
C TYR A 72 24.10 8.79 13.66
N THR A 73 23.70 9.33 12.50
CA THR A 73 23.27 8.54 11.34
C THR A 73 24.39 7.60 10.89
N GLN A 74 25.61 8.12 10.68
CA GLN A 74 26.74 7.31 10.24
C GLN A 74 27.16 6.28 11.28
N ALA A 75 27.16 6.61 12.58
CA ALA A 75 27.41 5.65 13.64
C ALA A 75 26.35 4.52 13.68
N THR A 76 25.12 4.78 13.21
CA THR A 76 24.05 3.78 13.10
C THR A 76 24.18 2.93 11.83
N GLU A 77 24.64 3.53 10.73
CA GLU A 77 24.73 2.89 9.41
C GLU A 77 26.03 2.12 9.17
N CYS A 78 27.11 2.44 9.90
CA CYS A 78 28.38 1.74 9.79
C CYS A 78 28.34 0.33 10.43
N GLU A 79 29.19 -0.56 9.94
CA GLU A 79 29.37 -1.92 10.49
C GLU A 79 30.47 -1.97 11.55
N ALA A 80 31.51 -1.13 11.37
CA ALA A 80 32.63 -1.02 12.29
C ALA A 80 33.02 0.44 12.55
N VAL A 81 33.46 0.71 13.77
CA VAL A 81 34.02 2.01 14.16
C VAL A 81 35.49 1.82 14.53
N ILE A 82 36.38 2.58 13.89
CA ILE A 82 37.78 2.66 14.25
C ILE A 82 37.99 3.95 15.05
N PHE A 83 38.38 3.82 16.31
CA PHE A 83 38.73 4.95 17.17
C PHE A 83 40.22 5.23 17.07
N LEU A 84 40.57 6.40 16.56
CA LEU A 84 41.94 6.90 16.53
C LEU A 84 42.26 7.57 17.87
N VAL A 85 42.81 6.78 18.80
CA VAL A 85 43.02 7.19 20.18
C VAL A 85 44.36 7.89 20.35
N SER A 86 44.30 9.16 20.77
CA SER A 86 45.38 10.02 21.23
C SER A 86 45.04 10.59 22.61
N ARG A 87 45.95 11.35 23.24
CA ARG A 87 45.61 12.12 24.45
C ARG A 87 44.50 13.15 24.19
N SER A 88 44.43 13.70 22.98
CA SER A 88 43.37 14.63 22.56
C SER A 88 42.02 13.93 22.41
N TRP A 89 42.01 12.70 21.91
CA TRP A 89 40.81 11.86 21.84
C TRP A 89 40.30 11.51 23.25
N LEU A 90 41.19 11.09 24.15
CA LEU A 90 40.85 10.75 25.54
C LEU A 90 40.29 11.95 26.33
N GLY A 91 40.71 13.18 25.99
CA GLY A 91 40.20 14.41 26.59
C GLY A 91 38.91 14.96 25.97
N SER A 92 38.37 14.33 24.91
CA SER A 92 37.18 14.80 24.20
C SER A 92 35.92 14.12 24.71
N GLU A 93 34.99 14.89 25.30
CA GLU A 93 33.68 14.37 25.71
C GLU A 93 32.88 13.82 24.51
N TRP A 94 33.06 14.41 23.33
CA TRP A 94 32.34 13.99 22.14
C TRP A 94 32.80 12.61 21.65
N CYS A 95 34.12 12.39 21.55
CA CYS A 95 34.69 11.11 21.16
C CYS A 95 34.28 9.99 22.16
N ARG A 96 34.13 10.33 23.44
CA ARG A 96 33.56 9.42 24.44
C ARG A 96 32.10 9.08 24.17
N ARG A 97 31.26 10.05 23.79
CA ARG A 97 29.87 9.79 23.39
C ARG A 97 29.77 8.91 22.15
N GLU A 98 30.63 9.11 21.16
CA GLU A 98 30.71 8.25 19.97
C GLU A 98 31.05 6.81 20.34
N TYR A 99 31.99 6.61 21.27
CA TYR A 99 32.32 5.28 21.79
C TYR A 99 31.15 4.65 22.56
N GLU A 100 30.48 5.40 23.44
CA GLU A 100 29.31 4.92 24.16
C GLU A 100 28.13 4.60 23.23
N LEU A 101 27.95 5.38 22.15
CA LEU A 101 26.95 5.14 21.11
C LEU A 101 27.25 3.86 20.33
N ALA A 102 28.48 3.70 19.84
CA ALA A 102 28.91 2.49 19.13
C ALA A 102 28.68 1.23 19.99
N ARG A 103 28.95 1.32 21.30
CA ARG A 103 28.65 0.23 22.25
C ARG A 103 27.16 -0.03 22.41
N LYS A 104 26.34 1.01 22.57
CA LYS A 104 24.87 0.87 22.68
C LYS A 104 24.25 0.25 21.44
N LEU A 105 24.82 0.54 20.27
CA LEU A 105 24.42 0.00 18.98
C LEU A 105 25.05 -1.37 18.67
N ASN A 106 25.81 -1.96 19.60
CA ASN A 106 26.51 -3.24 19.43
C ASN A 106 27.44 -3.31 18.21
N LYS A 107 28.01 -2.15 17.82
CA LYS A 107 28.93 -2.03 16.68
C LYS A 107 30.26 -2.70 16.97
N ARG A 108 30.96 -3.10 15.90
CA ARG A 108 32.31 -3.68 16.02
C ARG A 108 33.33 -2.56 16.21
N VAL A 109 34.09 -2.62 17.28
CA VAL A 109 35.00 -1.53 17.67
C VAL A 109 36.47 -1.93 17.49
N PHE A 110 37.23 -1.06 16.84
CA PHE A 110 38.69 -1.14 16.72
C PHE A 110 39.35 0.04 17.42
N VAL A 111 40.31 -0.23 18.29
CA VAL A 111 41.08 0.81 19.01
C VAL A 111 42.47 0.91 18.39
N ALA A 112 42.74 2.01 17.70
CA ALA A 112 44.03 2.29 17.06
C ALA A 112 44.73 3.46 17.76
N LEU A 113 45.86 3.20 18.41
CA LEU A 113 46.65 4.22 19.10
C LEU A 113 47.52 4.96 18.09
N ILE A 114 47.20 6.22 17.82
CA ILE A 114 47.95 7.10 16.90
C ILE A 114 49.04 7.92 17.62
N GLU A 115 49.11 7.81 18.94
CA GLU A 115 50.14 8.39 19.80
C GLU A 115 50.76 7.28 20.68
N ASN A 116 52.01 7.44 21.09
CA ASN A 116 52.68 6.47 21.96
C ASN A 116 52.13 6.57 23.40
N ILE A 117 51.06 5.82 23.66
CA ILE A 117 50.39 5.69 24.95
C ILE A 117 50.54 4.24 25.41
N ALA A 118 51.04 4.03 26.64
CA ALA A 118 51.12 2.69 27.17
C ALA A 118 49.72 2.11 27.37
N VAL A 119 49.50 0.84 27.00
CA VAL A 119 48.18 0.20 27.10
C VAL A 119 47.63 0.21 28.54
N GLY A 120 48.51 0.18 29.54
CA GLY A 120 48.13 0.29 30.96
C GLY A 120 47.60 1.66 31.40
N ASP A 121 47.90 2.72 30.64
CA ASP A 121 47.44 4.09 30.90
C ASP A 121 46.09 4.39 30.23
N LEU A 122 45.59 3.46 29.39
CA LEU A 122 44.28 3.60 28.77
C LEU A 122 43.16 3.33 29.78
N PRO A 123 42.05 4.07 29.70
CA PRO A 123 40.88 3.80 30.52
C PRO A 123 40.41 2.34 30.40
N LEU A 124 40.06 1.74 31.54
CA LEU A 124 39.61 0.34 31.64
C LEU A 124 38.51 -0.02 30.64
N TYR A 125 37.60 0.91 30.34
CA TYR A 125 36.51 0.63 29.40
C TYR A 125 37.00 0.32 27.98
N LEU A 126 38.14 0.87 27.53
CA LEU A 126 38.73 0.57 26.22
C LEU A 126 39.48 -0.77 26.22
N THR A 127 40.14 -1.12 27.33
CA THR A 127 41.06 -2.27 27.40
C THR A 127 40.41 -3.54 27.95
N GLN A 128 39.29 -3.45 28.67
CA GLN A 128 38.56 -4.62 29.20
C GLN A 128 37.92 -5.48 28.12
N THR A 129 37.56 -4.89 26.99
CA THR A 129 36.71 -5.54 25.98
C THR A 129 37.35 -5.62 24.59
N HIS A 130 38.39 -4.81 24.32
CA HIS A 130 39.01 -4.72 22.99
C HIS A 130 40.53 -4.69 23.10
N GLN A 131 41.20 -5.37 22.16
CA GLN A 131 42.65 -5.30 22.02
C GLN A 131 43.01 -4.04 21.22
N ALA A 132 43.84 -3.17 21.81
CA ALA A 132 44.35 -1.99 21.12
C ALA A 132 45.52 -2.35 20.19
N VAL A 133 45.56 -1.72 19.01
CA VAL A 133 46.69 -1.78 18.08
C VAL A 133 47.41 -0.45 18.14
N SER A 134 48.74 -0.47 18.35
CA SER A 134 49.53 0.76 18.31
C SER A 134 50.02 1.02 16.89
N LEU A 135 49.65 2.17 16.34
CA LEU A 135 50.19 2.69 15.09
C LEU A 135 51.41 3.60 15.33
N ALA A 136 51.60 4.08 16.56
CA ALA A 136 52.71 4.98 16.91
C ALA A 136 53.97 4.26 17.43
N ALA A 137 53.83 3.06 17.99
CA ALA A 137 54.93 2.29 18.56
C ALA A 137 55.64 1.42 17.50
N GLY A 138 56.93 1.15 17.71
CA GLY A 138 57.78 0.37 16.78
C GLY A 138 58.97 1.19 16.27
N GLU A 139 59.81 0.59 15.44
CA GLU A 139 60.90 1.28 14.70
C GLU A 139 60.63 1.29 13.18
N ASP A 140 59.56 0.63 12.72
CA ASP A 140 59.26 0.31 11.33
C ASP A 140 58.23 1.27 10.72
N HIS A 141 58.44 2.58 10.85
CA HIS A 141 57.46 3.57 10.43
C HIS A 141 57.43 3.81 8.91
N GLN A 142 56.23 3.87 8.36
CA GLN A 142 55.92 4.41 7.04
C GLN A 142 55.49 5.87 7.15
N VAL A 143 56.03 6.71 6.28
CA VAL A 143 55.69 8.14 6.20
C VAL A 143 54.47 8.33 5.31
N PHE A 144 53.49 9.09 5.79
CA PHE A 144 52.30 9.54 5.07
C PHE A 144 52.34 11.07 4.97
N ASN A 145 51.95 11.58 3.80
CA ASN A 145 51.87 13.02 3.52
C ASN A 145 50.39 13.43 3.29
N PRO A 146 49.52 13.32 4.31
CA PRO A 146 48.10 13.60 4.16
C PRO A 146 47.89 15.07 3.77
N ARG A 147 47.04 15.28 2.76
CA ARG A 147 46.63 16.61 2.31
C ARG A 147 45.24 16.90 2.83
N MET A 148 45.09 17.96 3.61
CA MET A 148 43.79 18.36 4.16
C MET A 148 42.80 18.67 3.05
N PRO A 149 41.58 18.11 3.05
CA PRO A 149 40.64 18.26 1.94
C PRO A 149 40.22 19.71 1.68
N ILE A 150 40.03 20.49 2.75
CA ILE A 150 39.54 21.87 2.68
C ILE A 150 40.68 22.90 2.58
N THR A 151 41.68 22.82 3.47
CA THR A 151 42.77 23.81 3.53
C THR A 151 43.89 23.53 2.54
N HIS A 152 43.92 22.33 1.96
CA HIS A 152 45.00 21.84 1.10
C HIS A 152 46.40 21.81 1.72
N GLU A 153 46.50 22.03 3.03
CA GLU A 153 47.74 21.92 3.78
C GLU A 153 48.24 20.47 3.77
N VAL A 154 49.55 20.30 3.61
CA VAL A 154 50.20 18.99 3.64
C VAL A 154 50.84 18.82 5.02
N GLY A 155 50.41 17.78 5.73
CA GLY A 155 51.01 17.37 7.00
C GLY A 155 51.97 16.20 6.81
N TYR A 156 52.70 15.88 7.87
CA TYR A 156 53.59 14.72 7.93
C TYR A 156 53.18 13.85 9.12
N VAL A 157 52.81 12.60 8.85
CA VAL A 157 52.41 11.62 9.87
C VAL A 157 53.15 10.32 9.61
N THR A 158 53.56 9.62 10.67
CA THR A 158 54.27 8.35 10.56
C THR A 158 53.55 7.27 11.35
N PHE A 159 53.30 6.12 10.73
CA PHE A 159 52.67 4.96 11.38
C PHE A 159 53.54 3.70 11.22
N SER A 160 53.57 2.83 12.23
CA SER A 160 54.23 1.52 12.16
C SER A 160 53.57 0.63 11.11
N ARG A 161 54.39 0.02 10.25
CA ARG A 161 53.93 -0.95 9.24
C ARG A 161 53.34 -2.19 9.91
N GLU A 162 53.98 -2.71 10.96
CA GLU A 162 53.43 -3.82 11.74
C GLU A 162 52.07 -3.47 12.35
N GLY A 163 51.94 -2.26 12.91
CA GLY A 163 50.67 -1.75 13.44
C GLY A 163 49.57 -1.74 12.39
N LEU A 164 49.83 -1.15 11.22
CA LEU A 164 48.89 -1.12 10.10
C LEU A 164 48.52 -2.53 9.61
N GLU A 165 49.47 -3.45 9.52
CA GLU A 165 49.21 -4.83 9.08
C GLU A 165 48.38 -5.63 10.11
N ARG A 166 48.51 -5.32 11.41
CA ARG A 166 47.64 -5.89 12.45
C ARG A 166 46.22 -5.34 12.36
N LEU A 167 46.06 -4.03 12.11
CA LEU A 167 44.75 -3.42 11.88
C LEU A 167 44.08 -4.01 10.62
N ARG A 168 44.85 -4.17 9.53
CA ARG A 168 44.41 -4.79 8.27
C ARG A 168 43.87 -6.20 8.50
N ARG A 169 44.65 -7.06 9.16
CA ARG A 169 44.24 -8.43 9.51
C ARG A 169 42.98 -8.45 10.36
N GLY A 170 42.88 -7.54 11.33
CA GLY A 170 41.68 -7.37 12.15
C GLY A 170 40.45 -7.08 11.30
N LEU A 171 40.51 -6.06 10.44
CA LEU A 171 39.41 -5.68 9.54
C LEU A 171 39.02 -6.80 8.56
N THR A 172 40.00 -7.50 7.98
CA THR A 172 39.75 -8.62 7.05
C THR A 172 39.06 -9.81 7.74
N GLN A 173 39.45 -10.15 8.98
CA GLN A 173 38.84 -11.24 9.73
C GLN A 173 37.35 -11.02 10.03
N VAL A 174 36.93 -9.76 10.14
CA VAL A 174 35.51 -9.41 10.41
C VAL A 174 34.60 -9.71 9.23
N GLY A 175 35.09 -9.68 7.99
CA GLY A 175 34.27 -9.95 6.81
C GLY A 175 33.27 -8.84 6.47
N LEU A 176 33.66 -7.59 6.68
CA LEU A 176 32.87 -6.36 6.38
C LEU A 176 32.47 -6.22 4.90
N ASP A 177 33.04 -7.02 4.00
CA ASP A 177 32.77 -6.98 2.56
C ASP A 177 32.75 -8.40 1.96
N PRO A 178 31.83 -8.68 1.02
CA PRO A 178 31.82 -9.93 0.25
C PRO A 178 33.20 -10.30 -0.29
N ARG A 179 34.00 -9.34 -0.77
CA ARG A 179 35.35 -9.54 -1.31
C ARG A 179 36.31 -10.25 -0.34
N PHE A 180 36.08 -10.14 0.97
CA PHE A 180 36.90 -10.82 1.98
C PHE A 180 36.48 -12.28 2.24
N PHE A 181 35.46 -12.79 1.56
CA PHE A 181 35.12 -14.21 1.53
C PHE A 181 35.87 -14.91 0.38
N ALA A 182 36.35 -16.11 0.66
CA ALA A 182 37.03 -16.94 -0.33
C ALA A 182 36.02 -17.32 -1.42
N TRP A 183 36.36 -16.99 -2.66
CA TRP A 183 35.57 -17.30 -3.84
C TRP A 183 36.46 -17.19 -5.11
N PRO A 184 36.38 -18.12 -6.08
CA PRO A 184 35.60 -19.35 -6.05
C PRO A 184 36.00 -20.30 -4.91
N PRO A 185 35.10 -21.20 -4.46
CA PRO A 185 35.46 -22.24 -3.49
C PRO A 185 36.59 -23.12 -4.02
N GLU A 186 37.51 -23.55 -3.16
CA GLU A 186 38.65 -24.41 -3.57
C GLU A 186 38.18 -25.72 -4.21
N SER A 187 37.03 -26.24 -3.77
CA SER A 187 36.40 -27.44 -4.32
C SER A 187 35.83 -27.25 -5.73
N ASP A 188 35.60 -26.00 -6.16
CA ASP A 188 34.99 -25.66 -7.44
C ASP A 188 35.61 -24.37 -8.03
N PRO A 189 36.83 -24.45 -8.60
CA PRO A 189 37.50 -23.28 -9.18
C PRO A 189 36.78 -22.70 -10.41
N GLY A 190 35.95 -23.51 -11.08
CA GLY A 190 35.19 -23.15 -12.27
C GLY A 190 33.86 -22.45 -11.97
N ARG A 191 33.47 -22.34 -10.70
CA ARG A 191 32.16 -21.84 -10.26
C ARG A 191 31.74 -20.55 -10.96
N ALA A 192 30.50 -20.53 -11.47
CA ALA A 192 29.92 -19.37 -12.15
C ALA A 192 29.58 -18.24 -11.15
N PRO A 193 29.77 -16.96 -11.54
CA PRO A 193 29.51 -15.79 -10.68
C PRO A 193 28.02 -15.52 -10.45
N TYR A 194 27.13 -16.01 -11.32
CA TYR A 194 25.68 -15.90 -11.17
C TYR A 194 25.09 -17.31 -10.99
N ARG A 195 24.20 -17.47 -10.01
CA ARG A 195 23.66 -18.78 -9.56
C ARG A 195 22.27 -19.11 -10.11
N GLY A 196 21.73 -18.24 -10.95
CA GLY A 196 20.41 -18.43 -11.55
C GLY A 196 19.28 -18.51 -10.55
N LEU A 197 18.45 -19.53 -10.71
CA LEU A 197 17.29 -19.79 -9.84
C LEU A 197 17.66 -20.50 -8.53
N GLU A 198 18.89 -20.98 -8.38
CA GLU A 198 19.35 -21.57 -7.12
C GLU A 198 19.60 -20.48 -6.06
N PRO A 199 19.28 -20.75 -4.78
CA PRO A 199 19.66 -19.86 -3.70
C PRO A 199 21.19 -19.74 -3.61
N ILE A 200 21.66 -18.54 -3.30
CA ILE A 200 23.09 -18.28 -3.08
C ILE A 200 23.44 -18.82 -1.69
N ASP A 201 24.42 -19.72 -1.61
CA ASP A 201 24.79 -20.43 -0.38
C ASP A 201 26.01 -19.81 0.32
N ALA A 202 26.38 -20.32 1.48
CA ALA A 202 27.51 -19.84 2.29
C ALA A 202 28.85 -19.86 1.53
N ALA A 203 29.05 -20.82 0.62
CA ALA A 203 30.23 -20.90 -0.25
C ALA A 203 30.28 -19.75 -1.28
N ASP A 204 29.15 -19.12 -1.55
CA ASP A 204 28.99 -18.02 -2.50
C ASP A 204 28.92 -16.65 -1.81
N ALA A 205 29.23 -16.57 -0.52
CA ALA A 205 29.28 -15.31 0.24
C ALA A 205 30.16 -14.24 -0.44
N GLY A 206 31.19 -14.67 -1.19
CA GLY A 206 32.09 -13.80 -1.93
C GLY A 206 31.48 -13.04 -3.11
N ILE A 207 30.31 -13.47 -3.57
CA ILE A 207 29.56 -12.88 -4.69
C ILE A 207 28.17 -12.35 -4.26
N PHE A 208 27.89 -12.30 -2.96
CA PHE A 208 26.62 -11.80 -2.43
C PHE A 208 26.66 -10.29 -2.17
N PHE A 209 26.12 -9.49 -3.10
CA PHE A 209 26.14 -8.02 -3.03
C PHE A 209 24.74 -7.41 -2.89
N GLY A 210 24.66 -6.11 -2.55
CA GLY A 210 23.43 -5.31 -2.58
C GLY A 210 22.53 -5.39 -1.34
N ARG A 211 22.96 -6.07 -0.28
CA ARG A 211 22.21 -6.23 0.99
C ARG A 211 23.00 -5.82 2.23
N ASP A 212 24.01 -4.98 2.08
CA ASP A 212 24.94 -4.64 3.17
C ASP A 212 24.23 -4.02 4.39
N GLY A 213 23.41 -2.97 4.19
CA GLY A 213 22.64 -2.34 5.27
C GLY A 213 21.76 -3.32 6.06
N PRO A 214 20.86 -4.08 5.39
CA PRO A 214 20.07 -5.14 6.03
C PRO A 214 20.90 -6.19 6.78
N ILE A 215 22.07 -6.59 6.25
CA ILE A 215 22.96 -7.53 6.94
C ILE A 215 23.46 -6.93 8.25
N ILE A 216 23.91 -5.67 8.23
CA ILE A 216 24.46 -4.96 9.40
C ILE A 216 23.39 -4.88 10.50
N GLU A 217 22.18 -4.43 10.16
CA GLU A 217 21.07 -4.27 11.10
C GLU A 217 20.70 -5.59 11.80
N VAL A 218 20.62 -6.67 11.03
CA VAL A 218 20.30 -8.00 11.58
C VAL A 218 21.44 -8.51 12.45
N LEU A 219 22.70 -8.36 12.05
CA LEU A 219 23.85 -8.78 12.86
C LEU A 219 23.91 -8.02 14.20
N ASP A 220 23.66 -6.72 14.20
CA ASP A 220 23.63 -5.91 15.42
C ASP A 220 22.47 -6.31 16.34
N THR A 221 21.31 -6.63 15.76
CA THR A 221 20.16 -7.14 16.51
C THR A 221 20.44 -8.51 17.13
N LEU A 222 21.06 -9.44 16.39
CA LEU A 222 21.45 -10.76 16.89
C LEU A 222 22.49 -10.68 18.02
N ARG A 223 23.45 -9.74 17.92
CA ARG A 223 24.39 -9.43 19.02
C ARG A 223 23.65 -8.90 20.26
N GLY A 224 22.65 -8.05 20.08
CA GLY A 224 21.77 -7.60 21.16
C GLY A 224 21.00 -8.76 21.82
N LEU A 225 20.43 -9.67 21.02
CA LEU A 225 19.69 -10.83 21.52
C LEU A 225 20.56 -11.80 22.32
N ARG A 226 21.85 -11.91 22.00
CA ARG A 226 22.82 -12.69 22.79
C ARG A 226 23.00 -12.14 24.22
N GLU A 227 22.88 -10.83 24.39
CA GLU A 227 22.99 -10.18 25.71
C GLU A 227 21.65 -10.07 26.44
N ALA A 228 20.53 -10.24 25.72
CA ALA A 228 19.20 -10.26 26.30
C ALA A 228 18.91 -11.58 27.05
N ALA A 229 18.01 -11.50 28.04
CA ALA A 229 17.42 -12.68 28.68
C ALA A 229 16.51 -13.43 27.69
N PRO A 230 16.31 -14.75 27.86
CA PRO A 230 15.36 -15.50 27.05
C PRO A 230 13.93 -14.96 27.24
N PRO A 231 13.04 -15.08 26.24
CA PRO A 231 13.19 -15.88 25.01
C PRO A 231 13.90 -15.17 23.85
N ARG A 232 14.55 -15.94 22.98
CA ARG A 232 15.31 -15.43 21.82
C ARG A 232 14.81 -15.99 20.49
N LEU A 233 13.81 -15.34 19.91
CA LEU A 233 13.25 -15.67 18.61
C LEU A 233 13.35 -14.47 17.66
N PHE A 234 13.98 -14.68 16.49
CA PHE A 234 14.14 -13.69 15.45
C PHE A 234 13.48 -14.14 14.15
N VAL A 235 12.73 -13.26 13.49
CA VAL A 235 11.93 -13.59 12.31
C VAL A 235 12.24 -12.63 11.16
N ILE A 236 12.77 -13.16 10.07
CA ILE A 236 13.02 -12.46 8.81
C ILE A 236 11.77 -12.61 7.93
N LEU A 237 11.09 -11.49 7.70
CA LEU A 237 9.88 -11.37 6.89
C LEU A 237 10.21 -10.85 5.49
N GLY A 238 9.48 -11.29 4.48
CA GLY A 238 9.57 -10.68 3.14
C GLY A 238 8.73 -11.38 2.09
N ALA A 239 8.40 -10.67 1.01
CA ALA A 239 7.64 -11.21 -0.12
C ALA A 239 8.37 -12.42 -0.78
N SER A 240 7.62 -13.25 -1.52
CA SER A 240 8.23 -14.29 -2.37
C SER A 240 9.15 -13.61 -3.40
N GLY A 241 10.33 -14.17 -3.65
CA GLY A 241 11.33 -13.60 -4.58
C GLY A 241 12.17 -12.44 -4.03
N ALA A 242 11.94 -11.96 -2.80
CA ALA A 242 12.77 -10.89 -2.17
C ALA A 242 14.23 -11.30 -1.86
N GLY A 243 14.56 -12.60 -2.00
CA GLY A 243 15.89 -13.16 -1.74
C GLY A 243 16.13 -13.56 -0.28
N LYS A 244 15.08 -13.91 0.49
CA LYS A 244 15.19 -14.29 1.92
C LYS A 244 16.19 -15.41 2.18
N SER A 245 16.09 -16.51 1.44
CA SER A 245 16.98 -17.67 1.60
C SER A 245 18.42 -17.32 1.25
N SER A 246 18.67 -16.57 0.17
CA SER A 246 20.02 -16.07 -0.16
C SER A 246 20.56 -15.10 0.89
N PHE A 247 19.71 -14.20 1.42
CA PHE A 247 20.08 -13.28 2.50
C PHE A 247 20.47 -14.01 3.78
N LEU A 248 19.72 -15.06 4.15
CA LEU A 248 20.05 -15.92 5.28
C LEU A 248 21.36 -16.68 5.02
N ARG A 249 21.43 -17.47 3.93
CA ARG A 249 22.50 -18.44 3.67
C ARG A 249 23.84 -17.83 3.25
N ALA A 250 23.83 -16.80 2.40
CA ALA A 250 25.06 -16.15 1.92
C ALA A 250 25.35 -14.81 2.61
N GLY A 251 24.32 -14.13 3.10
CA GLY A 251 24.45 -12.86 3.83
C GLY A 251 24.83 -13.10 5.30
N LEU A 252 23.93 -13.70 6.08
CA LEU A 252 24.03 -13.76 7.54
C LEU A 252 24.92 -14.90 8.05
N ILE A 253 24.64 -16.13 7.63
CA ILE A 253 25.29 -17.35 8.17
C ILE A 253 26.82 -17.31 8.06
N PRO A 254 27.44 -16.89 6.95
CA PRO A 254 28.90 -16.84 6.82
C PRO A 254 29.54 -15.80 7.74
N ARG A 255 28.86 -14.67 7.98
CA ARG A 255 29.33 -13.61 8.88
C ARG A 255 29.20 -14.00 10.34
N LEU A 256 28.10 -14.66 10.72
CA LEU A 256 27.94 -15.24 12.06
C LEU A 256 28.96 -16.35 12.32
N SER A 257 29.24 -17.19 11.32
CA SER A 257 30.23 -18.28 11.43
C SER A 257 31.67 -17.78 11.61
N ARG A 258 32.01 -16.58 11.12
CA ARG A 258 33.29 -15.91 11.39
C ARG A 258 33.36 -15.30 12.78
N ASP A 259 32.22 -14.97 13.39
CA ASP A 259 32.13 -14.56 14.79
C ASP A 259 31.97 -15.77 15.71
N ASP A 260 32.85 -16.75 15.53
CA ASP A 260 32.84 -18.03 16.24
C ASP A 260 32.97 -17.87 17.76
N ARG A 261 33.48 -16.73 18.24
CA ARG A 261 33.57 -16.38 19.66
C ARG A 261 32.22 -16.17 20.30
N ASN A 262 31.29 -15.56 19.58
CA ASN A 262 29.98 -15.19 20.09
C ASN A 262 28.88 -16.14 19.65
N PHE A 263 29.02 -16.77 18.49
CA PHE A 263 27.99 -17.59 17.87
C PHE A 263 28.52 -18.97 17.44
N PHE A 264 27.68 -19.99 17.62
CA PHE A 264 27.87 -21.31 17.06
C PHE A 264 26.69 -21.62 16.15
N VAL A 265 26.90 -21.57 14.83
CA VAL A 265 25.82 -21.64 13.85
C VAL A 265 25.61 -23.09 13.40
N LEU A 266 24.39 -23.61 13.55
CA LEU A 266 24.03 -24.91 13.00
C LEU A 266 23.78 -24.82 11.49
N PRO A 267 23.91 -25.95 10.76
CA PRO A 267 23.44 -26.03 9.38
C PRO A 267 21.97 -25.60 9.25
N VAL A 268 21.64 -24.96 8.13
CA VAL A 268 20.30 -24.42 7.87
C VAL A 268 19.29 -25.56 7.79
N ILE A 269 18.19 -25.44 8.53
CA ILE A 269 17.11 -26.42 8.58
C ILE A 269 16.03 -26.01 7.59
N ARG A 270 15.56 -26.96 6.77
CA ARG A 270 14.42 -26.76 5.88
C ARG A 270 13.28 -27.73 6.21
N PRO A 271 12.05 -27.25 6.54
CA PRO A 271 10.99 -28.12 7.03
C PRO A 271 10.39 -29.14 6.05
N GLU A 272 10.41 -28.87 4.74
CA GLU A 272 9.57 -29.48 3.69
C GLU A 272 9.41 -31.02 3.68
N ARG A 273 10.35 -31.82 4.23
CA ARG A 273 10.36 -33.29 3.96
C ARG A 273 10.52 -34.23 5.17
N ALA A 274 10.89 -33.75 6.36
CA ALA A 274 10.68 -34.37 7.68
C ALA A 274 11.43 -33.52 8.72
N ARG A 275 10.68 -32.83 9.57
CA ARG A 275 11.14 -31.72 10.43
C ARG A 275 12.21 -32.14 11.42
N MET A 276 12.18 -33.41 11.84
CA MET A 276 13.10 -33.95 12.82
C MET A 276 14.20 -34.85 12.23
N SER A 277 13.93 -35.78 11.30
CA SER A 277 14.80 -36.96 11.08
C SER A 277 15.52 -37.11 9.73
N ARG A 278 15.18 -36.35 8.67
CA ARG A 278 15.76 -36.51 7.31
C ARG A 278 16.97 -35.63 7.03
N SER A 279 17.49 -35.67 5.79
CA SER A 279 18.77 -35.08 5.33
C SER A 279 18.98 -33.59 5.65
N GLU A 280 17.91 -32.80 5.73
CA GLU A 280 17.95 -31.35 6.06
C GLU A 280 17.18 -31.00 7.36
N GLY A 281 16.81 -32.01 8.15
CA GLY A 281 16.10 -31.82 9.43
C GLY A 281 17.05 -31.59 10.61
N LEU A 282 16.49 -31.27 11.79
CA LEU A 282 17.26 -30.95 13.00
C LEU A 282 18.27 -32.04 13.40
N VAL A 283 17.93 -33.32 13.25
CA VAL A 283 18.87 -34.44 13.56
C VAL A 283 20.07 -34.45 12.62
N SER A 284 19.88 -34.10 11.34
CA SER A 284 20.99 -34.05 10.37
C SER A 284 21.90 -32.86 10.63
N ALA A 285 21.31 -31.67 10.85
CA ALA A 285 22.05 -30.47 11.21
C ALA A 285 22.90 -30.66 12.49
N LEU A 286 22.32 -31.29 13.51
CA LEU A 286 23.04 -31.65 14.74
C LEU A 286 24.11 -32.73 14.49
N GLY A 287 23.81 -33.74 13.68
CA GLY A 287 24.77 -34.80 13.35
C GLY A 287 26.01 -34.26 12.65
N GLU A 288 25.83 -33.35 11.69
CA GLU A 288 26.93 -32.67 11.00
C GLU A 288 27.74 -31.78 11.95
N ALA A 289 27.07 -31.02 12.82
CA ALA A 289 27.74 -30.18 13.82
C ALA A 289 28.57 -31.00 14.82
N VAL A 290 28.01 -32.12 15.33
CA VAL A 290 28.69 -33.05 16.24
C VAL A 290 29.91 -33.68 15.58
N MET A 291 29.78 -34.12 14.32
CA MET A 291 30.89 -34.68 13.54
C MET A 291 32.00 -33.65 13.32
N LYS A 292 31.65 -32.42 12.93
CA LYS A 292 32.60 -31.32 12.72
C LYS A 292 33.30 -30.90 14.01
N ALA A 293 32.63 -30.99 15.15
CA ALA A 293 33.18 -30.73 16.47
C ALA A 293 33.99 -31.93 17.05
N GLY A 294 34.02 -33.09 16.37
CA GLY A 294 34.75 -34.27 16.83
C GLY A 294 34.16 -34.95 18.08
N LEU A 295 32.86 -34.78 18.33
CA LEU A 295 32.16 -35.34 19.49
C LEU A 295 31.67 -36.78 19.21
N SER A 296 31.60 -37.62 20.25
CA SER A 296 31.25 -39.06 20.11
C SER A 296 29.74 -39.38 20.14
N ALA A 297 28.86 -38.39 19.99
CA ALA A 297 27.41 -38.64 20.01
C ALA A 297 26.96 -39.35 18.72
N THR A 298 26.30 -40.48 18.87
CA THR A 298 25.80 -41.28 17.74
C THR A 298 24.51 -40.69 17.15
N ARG A 299 24.26 -40.92 15.85
CA ARG A 299 23.01 -40.47 15.18
C ARG A 299 21.74 -40.99 15.89
N VAL A 300 21.81 -42.16 16.53
CA VAL A 300 20.69 -42.75 17.30
C VAL A 300 20.41 -41.94 18.57
N GLU A 301 21.45 -41.49 19.26
CA GLU A 301 21.33 -40.65 20.47
C GLU A 301 20.74 -39.28 20.12
N ILE A 302 21.23 -38.66 19.04
CA ILE A 302 20.70 -37.37 18.55
C ILE A 302 19.21 -37.51 18.18
N ARG A 303 18.84 -38.57 17.47
CA ARG A 303 17.43 -38.82 17.10
C ARG A 303 16.55 -39.03 18.34
N ARG A 304 17.01 -39.76 19.36
CA ARG A 304 16.26 -39.97 20.60
C ARG A 304 16.09 -38.67 21.38
N ALA A 305 17.14 -37.85 21.46
CA ALA A 305 17.13 -36.56 22.12
C ALA A 305 16.09 -35.61 21.48
N VAL A 306 16.13 -35.46 20.16
CA VAL A 306 15.19 -34.63 19.41
C VAL A 306 13.75 -35.14 19.53
N ALA A 307 13.52 -36.45 19.49
CA ALA A 307 12.16 -37.00 19.49
C ALA A 307 11.44 -36.95 20.84
N SER A 308 12.17 -37.00 21.97
CA SER A 308 11.55 -37.29 23.27
C SER A 308 12.33 -36.88 24.54
N ASP A 309 13.53 -36.29 24.43
CA ASP A 309 14.36 -35.93 25.61
C ASP A 309 15.01 -34.54 25.43
N PRO A 310 14.26 -33.44 25.66
CA PRO A 310 14.78 -32.08 25.59
C PRO A 310 16.01 -31.82 26.48
N PRO A 311 16.09 -32.35 27.72
CA PRO A 311 17.32 -32.27 28.51
C PRO A 311 18.54 -32.90 27.84
N ALA A 312 18.40 -34.05 27.16
CA ALA A 312 19.50 -34.62 26.38
C ALA A 312 19.90 -33.74 25.19
N LEU A 313 18.92 -33.13 24.50
CA LEU A 313 19.19 -32.21 23.41
C LEU A 313 20.00 -30.99 23.89
N ARG A 314 19.63 -30.39 25.04
CA ARG A 314 20.37 -29.29 25.64
C ARG A 314 21.80 -29.69 26.05
N ARG A 315 22.02 -30.92 26.54
CA ARG A 315 23.37 -31.43 26.83
C ARG A 315 24.22 -31.55 25.57
N ILE A 316 23.67 -32.08 24.47
CA ILE A 316 24.36 -32.16 23.18
C ILE A 316 24.74 -30.75 22.70
N LEU A 317 23.79 -29.81 22.71
CA LEU A 317 24.05 -28.42 22.34
C LEU A 317 25.11 -27.75 23.23
N SER A 318 25.07 -27.99 24.55
CA SER A 318 26.06 -27.46 25.49
C SER A 318 27.46 -28.00 25.19
N SER A 319 27.57 -29.29 24.83
CA SER A 319 28.85 -29.90 24.48
C SER A 319 29.47 -29.33 23.20
N LEU A 320 28.66 -28.77 22.28
CA LEU A 320 29.15 -28.11 21.06
C LEU A 320 29.78 -26.74 21.35
N VAL A 321 29.31 -26.05 22.39
CA VAL A 321 29.72 -24.67 22.71
C VAL A 321 30.65 -24.56 23.92
N THR A 322 30.88 -25.65 24.64
CA THR A 322 31.76 -25.65 25.81
C THR A 322 33.20 -25.37 25.40
N ARG A 323 33.82 -24.34 26.00
CA ARG A 323 35.22 -23.98 25.78
C ARG A 323 36.05 -24.10 27.06
N PRO A 324 37.30 -24.59 26.99
CA PRO A 324 38.22 -24.53 28.12
C PRO A 324 38.64 -23.07 28.37
N GLY A 325 38.31 -22.51 29.54
CA GLY A 325 38.80 -21.17 29.93
C GLY A 325 37.86 -20.26 30.74
N GLY A 326 36.59 -20.62 30.93
CA GLY A 326 35.65 -19.82 31.76
C GLY A 326 35.01 -18.61 31.07
N ASP A 327 35.26 -18.39 29.78
CA ASP A 327 34.56 -17.37 28.98
C ASP A 327 33.08 -17.75 28.76
N LYS A 328 32.21 -16.74 28.58
CA LYS A 328 30.79 -16.94 28.20
C LYS A 328 30.72 -17.79 26.93
N PRO A 329 30.02 -18.95 26.93
CA PRO A 329 29.98 -19.82 25.76
C PRO A 329 29.30 -19.11 24.57
N PRO A 330 29.66 -19.45 23.33
CA PRO A 330 28.97 -18.94 22.15
C PRO A 330 27.50 -19.37 22.18
N THR A 331 26.62 -18.48 21.71
CA THR A 331 25.19 -18.74 21.59
C THR A 331 24.93 -19.61 20.37
N VAL A 332 24.18 -20.69 20.54
CA VAL A 332 23.81 -21.57 19.42
C VAL A 332 22.78 -20.86 18.55
N VAL A 333 23.00 -20.82 17.24
CA VAL A 333 22.05 -20.25 16.28
C VAL A 333 21.38 -21.39 15.52
N VAL A 334 20.06 -21.51 15.66
CA VAL A 334 19.24 -22.50 14.97
C VAL A 334 18.42 -21.77 13.91
N THR A 335 18.69 -22.02 12.64
CA THR A 335 18.04 -21.29 11.53
C THR A 335 17.10 -22.19 10.75
N ILE A 336 15.87 -21.74 10.56
CA ILE A 336 14.85 -22.41 9.78
C ILE A 336 14.53 -21.53 8.58
N ASP A 337 14.90 -22.01 7.41
CA ASP A 337 14.60 -21.37 6.13
C ASP A 337 13.25 -21.89 5.62
N GLN A 338 12.49 -21.01 4.95
CA GLN A 338 11.14 -21.29 4.47
C GLN A 338 10.21 -21.86 5.55
N ALA A 339 10.12 -21.15 6.69
CA ALA A 339 9.31 -21.57 7.83
C ALA A 339 7.81 -21.64 7.49
N GLU A 340 7.33 -21.02 6.40
CA GLU A 340 5.97 -21.19 5.89
C GLU A 340 5.60 -22.67 5.65
N GLU A 341 6.58 -23.51 5.34
CA GLU A 341 6.40 -24.95 5.12
C GLU A 341 5.97 -25.70 6.40
N LEU A 342 6.11 -25.09 7.58
CA LEU A 342 5.64 -25.64 8.86
C LEU A 342 4.11 -25.59 8.99
N PHE A 343 3.42 -24.71 8.27
CA PHE A 343 2.00 -24.42 8.50
C PHE A 343 1.08 -25.05 7.45
N ARG A 344 1.56 -26.05 6.71
CA ARG A 344 0.78 -26.77 5.69
C ARG A 344 -0.17 -27.81 6.32
N THR A 345 -1.38 -27.94 5.76
CA THR A 345 -2.48 -28.77 6.28
C THR A 345 -2.23 -30.28 6.25
N ASP A 346 -1.31 -30.76 5.41
CA ASP A 346 -0.96 -32.18 5.26
C ASP A 346 -0.02 -32.71 6.36
N THR A 347 0.41 -31.85 7.30
CA THR A 347 1.56 -32.14 8.15
C THR A 347 1.42 -31.69 9.63
N GLU A 348 0.26 -31.25 10.10
CA GLU A 348 0.09 -30.62 11.44
C GLU A 348 0.73 -31.36 12.65
N PRO A 349 0.64 -32.70 12.83
CA PRO A 349 1.06 -33.35 14.09
C PRO A 349 2.57 -33.36 14.38
N GLU A 350 3.42 -33.36 13.35
CA GLU A 350 4.88 -33.29 13.52
C GLU A 350 5.35 -31.83 13.71
N SER A 351 4.56 -30.86 13.21
CA SER A 351 4.87 -29.43 13.26
C SER A 351 4.81 -28.92 14.67
N ASP A 352 3.74 -29.26 15.38
CA ASP A 352 3.55 -28.82 16.76
C ASP A 352 4.67 -29.31 17.67
N LYS A 353 5.12 -30.56 17.48
CA LYS A 353 6.27 -31.12 18.22
C LYS A 353 7.55 -30.37 17.93
N PHE A 354 7.84 -30.08 16.66
CA PHE A 354 9.04 -29.35 16.26
C PHE A 354 9.05 -27.92 16.82
N LEU A 355 7.92 -27.21 16.72
CA LEU A 355 7.76 -25.87 17.27
C LEU A 355 7.87 -25.85 18.80
N THR A 356 7.37 -26.89 19.49
CA THR A 356 7.53 -27.06 20.94
C THR A 356 9.01 -27.19 21.33
N ILE A 357 9.80 -27.93 20.56
CA ILE A 357 11.25 -28.04 20.79
C ILE A 357 11.93 -26.69 20.61
N LEU A 358 11.59 -25.94 19.55
CA LEU A 358 12.17 -24.61 19.31
C LEU A 358 11.79 -23.62 20.41
N HIS A 359 10.55 -23.67 20.90
CA HIS A 359 10.12 -22.90 22.07
C HIS A 359 10.97 -23.23 23.31
N ASP A 360 11.16 -24.52 23.61
CA ASP A 360 11.97 -24.97 24.75
C ASP A 360 13.43 -24.50 24.65
N LEU A 361 14.01 -24.53 23.45
CA LEU A 361 15.36 -24.05 23.20
C LEU A 361 15.46 -22.52 23.32
N ALA A 362 14.52 -21.78 22.73
CA ALA A 362 14.53 -20.32 22.73
C ALA A 362 14.33 -19.72 24.13
N THR A 363 13.70 -20.46 25.05
CA THR A 363 13.42 -20.04 26.44
C THR A 363 14.50 -20.45 27.44
N SER A 364 15.57 -21.12 26.98
CA SER A 364 16.65 -21.63 27.83
C SER A 364 17.94 -20.79 27.73
N ASP A 365 18.67 -20.71 28.83
CA ASP A 365 20.03 -20.11 28.91
C ASP A 365 21.16 -21.15 29.00
N GLU A 366 20.82 -22.42 29.19
CA GLU A 366 21.79 -23.51 29.34
C GLU A 366 21.50 -24.62 28.31
N PRO A 367 22.06 -24.53 27.08
CA PRO A 367 22.85 -23.42 26.54
C PRO A 367 21.95 -22.30 25.99
N ALA A 368 22.50 -21.10 25.84
CA ALA A 368 21.80 -20.01 25.18
C ALA A 368 21.60 -20.32 23.68
N VAL A 369 20.36 -20.24 23.21
CA VAL A 369 19.97 -20.49 21.82
C VAL A 369 19.23 -19.28 21.25
N ILE A 370 19.54 -18.90 20.00
CA ILE A 370 18.73 -17.98 19.19
C ILE A 370 18.11 -18.78 18.04
N VAL A 371 16.78 -18.70 17.90
CA VAL A 371 16.05 -19.29 16.80
C VAL A 371 15.78 -18.22 15.73
N ILE A 372 16.14 -18.50 14.48
CA ILE A 372 15.91 -17.60 13.34
C ILE A 372 14.93 -18.26 12.37
N PHE A 373 13.80 -17.60 12.08
CA PHE A 373 12.86 -17.99 11.04
C PHE A 373 12.98 -17.07 9.83
N ALA A 374 13.16 -17.62 8.63
CA ALA A 374 12.88 -16.91 7.40
C ALA A 374 11.52 -17.35 6.87
N ILE A 375 10.55 -16.43 6.84
CA ILE A 375 9.16 -16.72 6.47
C ILE A 375 8.62 -15.69 5.49
N ARG A 376 7.70 -16.12 4.63
CA ARG A 376 6.95 -15.18 3.77
C ARG A 376 6.01 -14.31 4.60
N SER A 377 5.87 -13.04 4.20
CA SER A 377 4.97 -12.09 4.87
C SER A 377 3.49 -12.54 4.87
N ASP A 378 3.04 -13.25 3.84
CA ASP A 378 1.68 -13.80 3.74
C ASP A 378 1.45 -15.03 4.63
N SER A 379 2.52 -15.65 5.13
CA SER A 379 2.49 -16.85 5.97
C SER A 379 2.81 -16.53 7.43
N TYR A 380 3.09 -15.26 7.75
CA TYR A 380 3.45 -14.82 9.10
C TYR A 380 2.29 -14.94 10.09
N ASP A 381 1.05 -14.66 9.66
CA ASP A 381 -0.16 -14.87 10.48
C ASP A 381 -0.28 -16.30 11.00
N ALA A 382 0.16 -17.29 10.22
CA ALA A 382 0.14 -18.69 10.63
C ALA A 382 1.16 -18.98 11.74
N LEU A 383 2.33 -18.33 11.68
CA LEU A 383 3.35 -18.39 12.71
C LEU A 383 2.87 -17.73 14.02
N GLU A 384 2.21 -16.58 13.95
CA GLU A 384 1.67 -15.89 15.15
C GLU A 384 0.55 -16.69 15.84
N ARG A 385 -0.26 -17.43 15.07
CA ARG A 385 -1.34 -18.26 15.60
C ARG A 385 -0.88 -19.66 16.03
N ALA A 386 0.39 -20.00 15.86
CA ALA A 386 0.90 -21.32 16.21
C ALA A 386 0.92 -21.50 17.74
N ARG A 387 -0.03 -22.30 18.25
CA ARG A 387 -0.18 -22.60 19.69
C ARG A 387 1.14 -22.93 20.41
N PRO A 388 2.07 -23.73 19.84
CA PRO A 388 3.33 -24.04 20.52
C PRO A 388 4.29 -22.85 20.74
N LEU A 389 4.06 -21.71 20.09
CA LEU A 389 4.87 -20.50 20.20
C LEU A 389 4.19 -19.37 20.98
N GLU A 390 2.99 -19.60 21.54
CA GLU A 390 2.27 -18.61 22.34
C GLU A 390 3.14 -18.10 23.52
N GLY A 391 3.21 -16.77 23.68
CA GLY A 391 3.95 -16.14 24.76
C GLY A 391 5.44 -15.87 24.51
N LEU A 392 5.99 -16.28 23.35
CA LEU A 392 7.35 -15.91 22.96
C LEU A 392 7.39 -14.51 22.34
N SER A 393 8.22 -13.61 22.89
CA SER A 393 8.51 -12.32 22.25
C SER A 393 9.32 -12.53 20.97
N GLN A 394 8.80 -12.05 19.84
CA GLN A 394 9.42 -12.21 18.52
C GLN A 394 10.07 -10.90 18.08
N HIS A 395 11.32 -10.97 17.65
CA HIS A 395 12.00 -9.84 17.01
C HIS A 395 11.86 -9.98 15.50
N THR A 396 11.03 -9.14 14.88
CA THR A 396 10.77 -9.19 13.45
C THR A 396 11.67 -8.23 12.67
N PHE A 397 12.13 -8.67 11.50
CA PHE A 397 12.89 -7.86 10.55
C PHE A 397 12.27 -8.00 9.17
N ALA A 398 11.81 -6.90 8.59
CA ALA A 398 11.22 -6.88 7.26
C ALA A 398 12.33 -6.70 6.20
N LEU A 399 12.62 -7.76 5.44
CA LEU A 399 13.48 -7.70 4.27
C LEU A 399 12.71 -7.07 3.10
N LEU A 400 12.80 -5.75 3.02
CA LEU A 400 12.14 -4.94 2.00
C LEU A 400 12.64 -5.24 0.57
N PRO A 401 11.85 -4.89 -0.46
CA PRO A 401 12.31 -4.89 -1.85
C PRO A 401 13.62 -4.11 -2.00
N MET A 402 14.45 -4.56 -2.93
CA MET A 402 15.78 -3.99 -3.11
C MET A 402 15.70 -2.57 -3.71
N PRO A 403 16.43 -1.57 -3.17
CA PRO A 403 16.48 -0.25 -3.77
C PRO A 403 17.22 -0.27 -5.12
N ARG A 404 16.87 0.65 -6.02
CA ARG A 404 17.42 0.73 -7.38
C ARG A 404 18.95 0.68 -7.44
N GLY A 405 19.63 1.46 -6.58
CA GLY A 405 21.09 1.52 -6.56
C GLY A 405 21.78 0.20 -6.18
N ALA A 406 21.08 -0.67 -5.45
CA ALA A 406 21.64 -1.96 -5.04
C ALA A 406 21.65 -2.99 -6.19
N TYR A 407 20.72 -2.92 -7.14
CA TYR A 407 20.68 -3.83 -8.30
C TYR A 407 21.93 -3.71 -9.19
N GLN A 408 22.45 -2.50 -9.38
CA GLN A 408 23.70 -2.29 -10.12
C GLN A 408 24.87 -3.07 -9.49
N THR A 409 24.93 -3.06 -8.15
CA THR A 409 25.98 -3.77 -7.41
C THR A 409 25.83 -5.29 -7.51
N ILE A 410 24.60 -5.80 -7.61
CA ILE A 410 24.34 -7.24 -7.86
C ILE A 410 24.76 -7.65 -9.27
N ILE A 411 24.54 -6.79 -10.26
CA ILE A 411 24.92 -7.07 -11.64
C ILE A 411 26.44 -7.03 -11.77
N GLU A 412 27.08 -5.94 -11.36
CA GLU A 412 28.52 -5.74 -11.62
C GLU A 412 29.44 -6.39 -10.58
N GLY A 413 28.99 -6.56 -9.34
CA GLY A 413 29.80 -7.04 -8.22
C GLY A 413 30.39 -8.44 -8.44
N PRO A 414 29.57 -9.46 -8.79
CA PRO A 414 30.07 -10.80 -9.07
C PRO A 414 31.07 -10.86 -10.24
N ALA A 415 30.83 -10.07 -11.31
CA ALA A 415 31.78 -9.96 -12.42
C ALA A 415 33.12 -9.34 -11.99
N LYS A 416 33.10 -8.28 -11.18
CA LYS A 416 34.32 -7.67 -10.60
C LYS A 416 35.07 -8.68 -9.71
N ARG A 417 34.35 -9.48 -8.91
CA ARG A 417 34.95 -10.52 -8.06
C ARG A 417 35.62 -11.62 -8.87
N LEU A 418 35.02 -12.00 -10.00
CA LEU A 418 35.59 -12.95 -10.95
C LEU A 418 36.89 -12.43 -11.57
N GLN A 419 36.94 -11.14 -11.93
CA GLN A 419 38.16 -10.50 -12.42
C GLN A 419 39.30 -10.56 -11.40
N GLN A 420 39.00 -10.29 -10.13
CA GLN A 420 39.97 -10.37 -9.02
C GLN A 420 40.48 -11.79 -8.79
N ALA A 421 39.67 -12.81 -9.07
CA ALA A 421 40.06 -14.21 -9.05
C ALA A 421 40.88 -14.66 -10.28
N GLY A 422 41.25 -13.73 -11.17
CA GLY A 422 42.10 -14.00 -12.34
C GLY A 422 41.35 -14.33 -13.64
N ARG A 423 40.00 -14.34 -13.63
CA ARG A 423 39.16 -14.59 -14.81
C ARG A 423 38.55 -13.29 -15.31
N LYS A 424 39.16 -12.68 -16.34
CA LYS A 424 38.67 -11.42 -16.93
C LYS A 424 37.30 -11.62 -17.56
N PHE A 425 36.31 -10.85 -17.11
CA PHE A 425 34.94 -10.85 -17.62
C PHE A 425 34.32 -9.46 -17.48
N GLU A 426 33.86 -8.85 -18.57
CA GLU A 426 33.33 -7.47 -18.58
C GLU A 426 31.82 -7.43 -18.82
N ILE A 427 31.13 -6.55 -18.09
CA ILE A 427 29.72 -6.22 -18.31
C ILE A 427 29.65 -4.81 -18.88
N ASP A 428 28.97 -4.66 -20.02
CA ASP A 428 28.73 -3.37 -20.64
C ASP A 428 27.84 -2.48 -19.72
N PRO A 429 28.24 -1.23 -19.42
CA PRO A 429 27.36 -0.30 -18.70
C PRO A 429 25.98 -0.14 -19.34
N ALA A 430 25.90 -0.16 -20.68
CA ALA A 430 24.62 -0.07 -21.39
C ALA A 430 23.71 -1.29 -21.18
N LEU A 431 24.30 -2.47 -20.92
CA LEU A 431 23.55 -3.67 -20.53
C LEU A 431 22.97 -3.50 -19.12
N THR A 432 23.75 -2.98 -18.20
CA THR A 432 23.31 -2.73 -16.81
C THR A 432 22.12 -1.77 -16.79
N GLU A 433 22.18 -0.67 -17.55
CA GLU A 433 21.04 0.26 -17.70
C GLU A 433 19.80 -0.45 -18.28
N ALA A 434 19.95 -1.27 -19.32
CA ALA A 434 18.85 -1.99 -19.93
C ALA A 434 18.19 -3.00 -18.97
N LEU A 435 18.98 -3.72 -18.17
CA LEU A 435 18.48 -4.64 -17.13
C LEU A 435 17.72 -3.88 -16.04
N LEU A 436 18.24 -2.73 -15.59
CA LEU A 436 17.57 -1.89 -14.59
C LEU A 436 16.23 -1.34 -15.10
N GLU A 437 16.18 -0.87 -16.34
CA GLU A 437 14.92 -0.41 -16.96
C GLU A 437 13.86 -1.51 -17.01
N ASP A 438 14.24 -2.74 -17.35
CA ASP A 438 13.30 -3.85 -17.46
C ASP A 438 12.79 -4.31 -16.09
N ILE A 439 13.63 -4.24 -15.07
CA ILE A 439 13.23 -4.49 -13.67
C ILE A 439 12.18 -3.46 -13.23
N GLU A 440 12.41 -2.18 -13.51
CA GLU A 440 11.47 -1.08 -13.19
C GLU A 440 10.14 -1.22 -13.94
N LYS A 441 10.18 -1.63 -15.21
CA LYS A 441 9.00 -1.72 -16.09
C LYS A 441 8.17 -2.98 -15.89
N GLY A 442 8.72 -4.07 -15.36
CA GLY A 442 8.11 -5.39 -15.61
C GLY A 442 8.28 -6.51 -14.59
N ALA A 443 8.96 -6.32 -13.46
CA ALA A 443 9.44 -7.48 -12.69
C ALA A 443 8.78 -7.74 -11.33
N GLY A 444 7.96 -6.83 -10.78
CA GLY A 444 7.18 -7.07 -9.55
C GLY A 444 7.99 -7.73 -8.42
N SER A 445 7.45 -8.76 -7.77
CA SER A 445 8.13 -9.52 -6.70
C SER A 445 9.23 -10.48 -7.20
N ASP A 446 9.30 -10.77 -8.50
CA ASP A 446 10.14 -11.84 -9.06
C ASP A 446 11.41 -11.32 -9.77
N ALA A 447 11.70 -10.02 -9.60
CA ALA A 447 12.82 -9.36 -10.27
C ALA A 447 14.18 -10.00 -10.01
N LEU A 448 14.47 -10.33 -8.75
CA LEU A 448 15.77 -10.87 -8.35
C LEU A 448 16.03 -12.27 -8.91
N PRO A 449 15.11 -13.25 -8.77
CA PRO A 449 15.26 -14.57 -9.39
C PRO A 449 15.43 -14.50 -10.91
N LEU A 450 14.62 -13.69 -11.60
CA LEU A 450 14.70 -13.56 -13.05
C LEU A 450 16.03 -12.94 -13.48
N LEU A 451 16.46 -11.87 -12.82
CA LEU A 451 17.74 -11.23 -13.06
C LEU A 451 18.91 -12.20 -12.90
N SER A 452 18.95 -12.94 -11.80
CA SER A 452 20.00 -13.93 -11.53
C SER A 452 20.03 -15.01 -12.61
N PHE A 453 18.86 -15.49 -13.04
CA PHE A 453 18.71 -16.47 -14.11
C PHE A 453 19.19 -15.95 -15.47
N THR A 454 18.74 -14.77 -15.86
CA THR A 454 19.18 -14.12 -17.10
C THR A 454 20.70 -13.92 -17.12
N LEU A 455 21.28 -13.44 -16.02
CA LEU A 455 22.73 -13.21 -15.92
C LEU A 455 23.53 -14.52 -15.96
N GLU A 456 23.03 -15.62 -15.38
CA GLU A 456 23.67 -16.94 -15.49
C GLU A 456 23.68 -17.42 -16.95
N LEU A 457 22.56 -17.32 -17.67
CA LEU A 457 22.47 -17.75 -19.06
C LEU A 457 23.39 -16.93 -19.97
N LEU A 458 23.32 -15.60 -19.88
CA LEU A 458 24.21 -14.71 -20.64
C LEU A 458 25.69 -14.96 -20.30
N TYR A 459 26.00 -15.22 -19.02
CA TYR A 459 27.37 -15.56 -18.62
C TYR A 459 27.84 -16.84 -19.30
N ARG A 460 27.03 -17.91 -19.29
CA ARG A 460 27.43 -19.20 -19.91
C ARG A 460 27.58 -19.10 -21.41
N GLU A 461 26.67 -18.40 -22.08
CA GLU A 461 26.71 -18.23 -23.53
C GLU A 461 27.93 -17.40 -23.98
N HIS A 462 28.30 -16.37 -23.20
CA HIS A 462 29.37 -15.44 -23.54
C HIS A 462 30.64 -15.61 -22.69
N GLU A 463 30.79 -16.72 -21.95
CA GLU A 463 31.96 -16.97 -21.11
C GLU A 463 33.25 -16.97 -21.95
N ALA A 464 33.22 -17.62 -23.11
CA ALA A 464 34.34 -17.68 -24.04
C ALA A 464 34.70 -16.29 -24.62
N ALA A 465 33.68 -15.44 -24.85
CA ALA A 465 33.85 -14.07 -25.34
C ALA A 465 34.37 -13.10 -24.28
N ARG A 466 34.30 -13.47 -22.99
CA ARG A 466 34.74 -12.68 -21.82
C ARG A 466 34.03 -11.33 -21.66
N ARG A 467 32.90 -11.12 -22.33
CA ARG A 467 32.12 -9.88 -22.27
C ARG A 467 30.66 -10.15 -22.61
N ILE A 468 29.74 -9.48 -21.92
CA ILE A 468 28.30 -9.42 -22.27
C ILE A 468 27.95 -7.98 -22.65
N THR A 469 27.26 -7.80 -23.77
CA THR A 469 26.81 -6.51 -24.27
C THR A 469 25.29 -6.34 -24.18
N ARG A 470 24.83 -5.11 -24.39
CA ARG A 470 23.39 -4.82 -24.51
C ARG A 470 22.75 -5.55 -25.69
N GLU A 471 23.47 -5.67 -26.81
CA GLU A 471 22.96 -6.34 -28.02
C GLU A 471 22.74 -7.83 -27.76
N ASP A 472 23.66 -8.48 -27.05
CA ASP A 472 23.51 -9.89 -26.63
C ASP A 472 22.23 -10.09 -25.82
N TYR A 473 21.97 -9.20 -24.85
CA TYR A 473 20.75 -9.24 -24.04
C TYR A 473 19.46 -8.94 -24.81
N GLU A 474 19.50 -8.03 -25.78
CA GLU A 474 18.35 -7.75 -26.65
C GLU A 474 18.03 -8.94 -27.57
N ASN A 475 19.06 -9.57 -28.15
CA ASN A 475 18.93 -10.78 -28.96
C ASN A 475 18.42 -11.98 -28.14
N PHE A 476 18.77 -12.03 -26.86
CA PHE A 476 18.28 -13.03 -25.90
C PHE A 476 16.79 -12.89 -25.56
N GLY A 477 16.11 -11.85 -26.05
CA GLY A 477 14.70 -11.58 -25.76
C GLY A 477 14.46 -10.87 -24.42
N ARG A 478 15.50 -10.25 -23.86
CA ARG A 478 15.49 -9.51 -22.59
C ARG A 478 15.04 -10.39 -21.40
N LEU A 479 14.71 -9.77 -20.26
CA LEU A 479 14.33 -10.46 -19.01
C LEU A 479 13.14 -11.42 -19.19
N LYS A 480 12.13 -11.04 -19.97
CA LYS A 480 10.93 -11.88 -20.21
C LYS A 480 11.21 -13.09 -21.10
N GLY A 481 12.17 -12.99 -22.03
CA GLY A 481 12.52 -14.07 -22.95
C GLY A 481 13.43 -15.14 -22.35
N ALA A 482 14.00 -14.92 -21.15
CA ALA A 482 15.05 -15.79 -20.62
C ALA A 482 14.62 -17.25 -20.38
N ILE A 483 13.39 -17.47 -19.89
CA ILE A 483 12.86 -18.82 -19.69
C ILE A 483 12.56 -19.49 -21.03
N ASP A 484 11.98 -18.75 -21.98
CA ASP A 484 11.68 -19.28 -23.32
C ASP A 484 12.95 -19.61 -24.10
N ALA A 485 14.02 -18.83 -23.93
CA ALA A 485 15.34 -19.10 -24.50
C ALA A 485 15.95 -20.38 -23.91
N ALA A 486 15.89 -20.57 -22.59
CA ALA A 486 16.35 -21.81 -21.95
C ALA A 486 15.56 -23.03 -22.45
N LEU A 487 14.24 -22.90 -22.60
CA LEU A 487 13.40 -23.98 -23.16
C LEU A 487 13.70 -24.27 -24.64
N ALA A 488 14.05 -23.25 -25.42
CA ALA A 488 14.47 -23.44 -26.80
C ALA A 488 15.75 -24.29 -26.90
N GLN A 489 16.71 -24.07 -25.99
CA GLN A 489 17.92 -24.91 -25.90
C GLN A 489 17.60 -26.34 -25.49
N VAL A 490 16.74 -26.52 -24.48
CA VAL A 490 16.24 -27.86 -24.06
C VAL A 490 15.58 -28.59 -25.23
N PHE A 491 14.78 -27.90 -26.05
CA PHE A 491 14.14 -28.49 -27.21
C PHE A 491 15.13 -28.82 -28.33
N LEU A 492 16.17 -28.00 -28.52
CA LEU A 492 17.23 -28.31 -29.49
C LEU A 492 18.00 -29.57 -29.08
N GLU A 493 18.38 -29.69 -27.81
CA GLU A 493 19.06 -30.88 -27.29
C GLU A 493 18.16 -32.12 -27.29
N ALA A 494 16.86 -31.93 -27.03
CA ALA A 494 15.87 -33.00 -27.13
C ALA A 494 15.73 -33.58 -28.56
N ASP A 495 16.18 -32.88 -29.61
CA ASP A 495 16.19 -33.41 -30.97
C ASP A 495 17.16 -34.60 -31.14
N ALA A 496 18.14 -34.73 -30.24
CA ALA A 496 19.12 -35.82 -30.24
C ALA A 496 18.58 -37.12 -29.60
N ASP A 497 17.49 -37.07 -28.83
CA ASP A 497 16.90 -38.25 -28.17
C ASP A 497 15.69 -38.78 -28.96
N PRO A 498 15.76 -39.99 -29.56
CA PRO A 498 14.67 -40.57 -30.33
C PRO A 498 13.38 -40.83 -29.52
N ARG A 499 13.46 -40.84 -28.19
CA ARG A 499 12.30 -41.04 -27.29
C ARG A 499 11.42 -39.79 -27.19
N ILE A 500 11.93 -38.61 -27.55
CA ILE A 500 11.23 -37.33 -27.44
C ILE A 500 10.66 -36.94 -28.83
N PRO A 501 9.35 -36.67 -28.96
CA PRO A 501 8.78 -36.22 -30.24
C PRO A 501 9.42 -34.92 -30.73
N GLN A 502 9.67 -34.79 -32.04
CA GLN A 502 10.19 -33.54 -32.63
C GLN A 502 9.13 -32.43 -32.74
N ASP A 503 7.85 -32.77 -32.68
CA ASP A 503 6.77 -31.80 -32.71
C ASP A 503 6.72 -30.96 -31.41
N ARG A 504 6.73 -29.63 -31.56
CA ARG A 504 6.73 -28.69 -30.43
C ARG A 504 5.50 -28.83 -29.55
N ASN A 505 4.31 -29.03 -30.13
CA ASN A 505 3.08 -29.14 -29.35
C ASN A 505 3.03 -30.45 -28.56
N ALA A 506 3.54 -31.54 -29.13
CA ALA A 506 3.70 -32.82 -28.44
C ALA A 506 4.66 -32.70 -27.23
N ARG A 507 5.78 -31.99 -27.37
CA ARG A 507 6.70 -31.71 -26.25
C ARG A 507 6.04 -30.89 -25.16
N LEU A 508 5.32 -29.83 -25.51
CA LEU A 508 4.58 -29.00 -24.56
C LEU A 508 3.49 -29.82 -23.82
N ALA A 509 2.82 -30.75 -24.50
CA ALA A 509 1.85 -31.65 -23.86
C ALA A 509 2.50 -32.64 -22.88
N LEU A 510 3.68 -33.19 -23.22
CA LEU A 510 4.47 -34.04 -22.30
C LEU A 510 4.92 -33.24 -21.08
N LEU A 511 5.40 -32.01 -21.28
CA LEU A 511 5.76 -31.12 -20.18
C LEU A 511 4.56 -30.77 -19.30
N ARG A 512 3.39 -30.45 -19.87
CA ARG A 512 2.17 -30.19 -19.09
C ARG A 512 1.81 -31.38 -18.20
N ARG A 513 1.92 -32.62 -18.71
CA ARG A 513 1.68 -33.87 -17.95
C ARG A 513 2.75 -34.15 -16.90
N GLY A 514 4.00 -33.77 -17.15
CA GLY A 514 5.10 -33.90 -16.19
C GLY A 514 4.99 -32.87 -15.05
N PHE A 515 4.53 -31.65 -15.36
CA PHE A 515 4.40 -30.57 -14.37
C PHE A 515 3.11 -30.66 -13.57
N ILE A 516 1.96 -30.83 -14.21
CA ILE A 516 0.65 -30.85 -13.54
C ILE A 516 0.19 -32.31 -13.47
N PRO A 517 -0.02 -32.90 -12.29
CA PRO A 517 -0.07 -32.28 -10.95
C PRO A 517 1.23 -32.41 -10.12
N TRP A 518 2.33 -32.94 -10.67
CA TRP A 518 3.48 -33.43 -9.91
C TRP A 518 4.43 -32.34 -9.40
N LEU A 519 4.83 -31.41 -10.27
CA LEU A 519 5.82 -30.35 -9.98
C LEU A 519 5.17 -28.98 -9.76
N ALA A 520 3.94 -28.80 -10.24
CA ALA A 520 3.18 -27.57 -10.12
C ALA A 520 1.73 -27.85 -9.70
N GLY A 521 1.18 -26.94 -8.90
CA GLY A 521 -0.24 -26.93 -8.54
C GLY A 521 -0.68 -25.52 -8.17
N ILE A 522 -1.77 -25.41 -7.41
CA ILE A 522 -2.33 -24.13 -6.98
C ILE A 522 -2.66 -24.19 -5.50
N ASP A 523 -2.42 -23.09 -4.81
CA ASP A 523 -2.88 -22.88 -3.44
C ASP A 523 -4.36 -22.46 -3.44
N LEU A 524 -5.21 -23.14 -2.65
CA LEU A 524 -6.65 -22.86 -2.65
C LEU A 524 -7.03 -21.54 -2.00
N ASP A 525 -6.26 -21.12 -0.98
CA ASP A 525 -6.58 -19.95 -0.18
C ASP A 525 -6.06 -18.69 -0.86
N SER A 526 -4.84 -18.73 -1.41
CA SER A 526 -4.23 -17.59 -2.10
C SER A 526 -4.47 -17.57 -3.62
N LYS A 527 -4.96 -18.67 -4.21
CA LYS A 527 -5.13 -18.87 -5.66
C LYS A 527 -3.84 -18.69 -6.47
N THR A 528 -2.67 -18.77 -5.85
CA THR A 528 -1.38 -18.59 -6.53
C THR A 528 -0.78 -19.93 -6.97
N PRO A 529 0.01 -19.95 -8.07
CA PRO A 529 0.82 -21.11 -8.43
C PRO A 529 1.69 -21.57 -7.25
N ARG A 530 1.63 -22.87 -6.94
CA ARG A 530 2.46 -23.49 -5.90
C ARG A 530 3.42 -24.50 -6.50
N ARG A 531 4.64 -24.50 -5.97
CA ARG A 531 5.65 -25.50 -6.29
C ARG A 531 5.33 -26.82 -5.59
N ARG A 532 5.58 -27.95 -6.26
CA ARG A 532 5.47 -29.29 -5.69
C ARG A 532 6.74 -30.10 -5.94
N VAL A 533 6.97 -31.04 -5.05
CA VAL A 533 8.04 -32.03 -5.13
C VAL A 533 7.43 -33.35 -5.54
N ALA A 534 8.04 -34.01 -6.51
CA ALA A 534 7.65 -35.36 -6.92
C ALA A 534 8.83 -36.32 -6.83
N LEU A 535 8.55 -37.57 -6.48
CA LEU A 535 9.50 -38.66 -6.72
C LEU A 535 9.62 -38.86 -8.24
N ALA A 536 10.82 -39.15 -8.73
CA ALA A 536 11.04 -39.39 -10.16
C ALA A 536 10.16 -40.54 -10.70
N SER A 537 9.83 -41.53 -9.86
CA SER A 537 8.93 -42.64 -10.19
C SER A 537 7.46 -42.22 -10.34
N GLN A 538 7.04 -41.12 -9.71
CA GLN A 538 5.68 -40.60 -9.79
C GLN A 538 5.43 -39.82 -11.09
N ILE A 539 6.47 -39.23 -11.66
CA ILE A 539 6.39 -38.50 -12.93
C ILE A 539 6.19 -39.50 -14.08
N PRO A 540 5.26 -39.25 -15.03
CA PRO A 540 5.02 -40.13 -16.18
C PRO A 540 6.30 -40.46 -16.94
N GLU A 541 6.48 -41.74 -17.28
CA GLU A 541 7.72 -42.24 -17.89
C GLU A 541 8.02 -41.54 -19.22
N GLU A 542 7.00 -41.18 -20.00
CA GLU A 542 7.13 -40.49 -21.28
C GLU A 542 7.61 -39.04 -21.13
N ALA A 543 7.39 -38.42 -19.98
CA ALA A 543 7.84 -37.04 -19.70
C ALA A 543 9.24 -36.98 -19.09
N ARG A 544 9.74 -38.08 -18.50
CA ARG A 544 11.03 -38.10 -17.77
C ARG A 544 12.23 -37.62 -18.59
N PRO A 545 12.44 -38.01 -19.86
CA PRO A 545 13.59 -37.53 -20.63
C PRO A 545 13.62 -36.01 -20.78
N LEU A 546 12.46 -35.36 -20.99
CA LEU A 546 12.36 -33.89 -21.04
C LEU A 546 12.57 -33.26 -19.66
N ILE A 547 12.08 -33.90 -18.60
CA ILE A 547 12.29 -33.44 -17.21
C ILE A 547 13.77 -33.52 -16.82
N ASP A 548 14.48 -34.58 -17.21
CA ASP A 548 15.91 -34.73 -16.97
C ASP A 548 16.71 -33.62 -17.70
N LEU A 549 16.37 -33.27 -18.95
CA LEU A 549 16.96 -32.12 -19.63
C LEU A 549 16.67 -30.80 -18.92
N LEU A 550 15.46 -30.61 -18.36
CA LEU A 550 15.16 -29.42 -17.56
C LEU A 550 15.96 -29.36 -16.24
N VAL A 551 16.35 -30.51 -15.68
CA VAL A 551 17.28 -30.58 -14.54
C VAL A 551 18.69 -30.18 -14.97
N GLU A 552 19.16 -30.66 -16.14
CA GLU A 552 20.48 -30.31 -16.68
C GLU A 552 20.60 -28.80 -16.98
N HIS A 553 19.51 -28.19 -17.48
CA HIS A 553 19.39 -26.75 -17.70
C HIS A 553 19.00 -25.94 -16.45
N ARG A 554 18.99 -26.58 -15.26
CA ARG A 554 18.73 -25.94 -13.95
C ARG A 554 17.39 -25.22 -13.81
N LEU A 555 16.41 -25.59 -14.63
CA LEU A 555 15.02 -25.17 -14.45
C LEU A 555 14.33 -26.01 -13.36
N LEU A 556 14.79 -27.26 -13.19
CA LEU A 556 14.41 -28.17 -12.13
C LEU A 556 15.63 -28.58 -11.30
N THR A 557 15.41 -28.95 -10.04
CA THR A 557 16.43 -29.43 -9.12
C THR A 557 16.18 -30.91 -8.83
N ARG A 558 17.26 -31.68 -8.73
CA ARG A 558 17.21 -33.10 -8.39
C ARG A 558 17.96 -33.36 -7.09
N ASP A 559 17.30 -33.99 -6.14
CA ASP A 559 17.91 -34.42 -4.87
C ASP A 559 17.65 -35.91 -4.64
N VAL A 560 18.55 -36.58 -3.92
CA VAL A 560 18.44 -38.01 -3.61
C VAL A 560 18.00 -38.16 -2.16
N ASP A 561 16.84 -38.78 -1.96
CA ASP A 561 16.40 -39.10 -0.61
C ASP A 561 17.33 -40.17 0.00
N LYS A 562 18.13 -39.76 0.98
CA LYS A 562 19.16 -40.60 1.62
C LYS A 562 18.59 -41.77 2.43
N GLU A 563 17.29 -41.80 2.71
CA GLU A 563 16.64 -42.93 3.40
C GLU A 563 16.00 -43.93 2.44
N SER A 564 15.38 -43.48 1.35
CA SER A 564 14.76 -44.36 0.33
C SER A 564 15.69 -44.72 -0.83
N GLY A 565 16.74 -43.93 -1.05
CA GLY A 565 17.63 -44.03 -2.21
C GLY A 565 17.01 -43.51 -3.51
N GLU A 566 15.80 -42.94 -3.47
CA GLU A 566 15.04 -42.53 -4.65
C GLU A 566 15.26 -41.05 -4.99
N ALA A 567 15.31 -40.72 -6.27
CA ALA A 567 15.49 -39.35 -6.74
C ALA A 567 14.19 -38.55 -6.66
N THR A 568 14.27 -37.34 -6.13
CA THR A 568 13.19 -36.35 -6.08
C THR A 568 13.48 -35.21 -7.04
N ILE A 569 12.44 -34.66 -7.64
CA ILE A 569 12.51 -33.56 -8.60
C ILE A 569 11.58 -32.44 -8.15
N GLU A 570 12.05 -31.21 -8.23
CA GLU A 570 11.26 -30.01 -7.92
C GLU A 570 11.62 -28.84 -8.84
N PRO A 571 10.72 -27.87 -9.06
CA PRO A 571 11.09 -26.61 -9.71
C PRO A 571 12.18 -25.84 -8.95
N ALA A 572 13.17 -25.30 -9.67
CA ALA A 572 14.27 -24.55 -9.04
C ALA A 572 13.77 -23.30 -8.28
N HIS A 573 12.72 -22.64 -8.78
CA HIS A 573 12.11 -21.48 -8.10
C HIS A 573 10.63 -21.31 -8.48
N GLU A 574 9.81 -20.73 -7.59
CA GLU A 574 8.40 -20.37 -7.88
C GLU A 574 8.23 -19.36 -9.02
N ALA A 575 9.31 -18.66 -9.38
CA ALA A 575 9.30 -17.68 -10.47
C ALA A 575 9.07 -18.38 -11.81
N LEU A 576 9.54 -19.63 -11.95
CA LEU A 576 9.28 -20.46 -13.12
C LEU A 576 7.76 -20.64 -13.34
N LEU A 577 7.00 -20.87 -12.27
CA LEU A 577 5.55 -21.11 -12.35
C LEU A 577 4.76 -19.85 -12.74
N ARG A 578 5.27 -18.67 -12.39
CA ARG A 578 4.59 -17.37 -12.57
C ARG A 578 4.99 -16.66 -13.86
N GLN A 579 6.22 -16.86 -14.31
CA GLN A 579 6.81 -16.11 -15.43
C GLN A 579 6.87 -16.93 -16.72
N TRP A 580 6.87 -18.27 -16.63
CA TRP A 580 6.76 -19.10 -17.83
C TRP A 580 5.33 -19.04 -18.37
N GLY A 581 5.14 -18.33 -19.48
CA GLY A 581 3.82 -18.11 -20.09
C GLY A 581 3.06 -19.41 -20.39
N GLY A 582 3.75 -20.46 -20.82
CA GLY A 582 3.15 -21.78 -21.08
C GLY A 582 2.60 -22.43 -19.81
N LEU A 583 3.41 -22.53 -18.76
CA LEU A 583 2.99 -23.16 -17.50
C LEU A 583 1.94 -22.35 -16.74
N LYS A 584 2.06 -21.01 -16.77
CA LYS A 584 1.04 -20.11 -16.24
C LYS A 584 -0.31 -20.34 -16.92
N GLY A 585 -0.32 -20.40 -18.26
CA GLY A 585 -1.54 -20.70 -19.03
C GLY A 585 -2.12 -22.07 -18.69
N TRP A 586 -1.29 -23.11 -18.56
CA TRP A 586 -1.76 -24.45 -18.17
C TRP A 586 -2.39 -24.47 -16.77
N LEU A 587 -1.80 -23.75 -15.80
CA LEU A 587 -2.35 -23.66 -14.44
C LEU A 587 -3.65 -22.86 -14.40
N GLU A 588 -3.78 -21.79 -15.18
CA GLU A 588 -5.03 -21.02 -15.31
C GLU A 588 -6.16 -21.85 -15.94
N GLU A 589 -5.86 -22.62 -16.98
CA GLU A 589 -6.80 -23.55 -17.62
C GLU A 589 -7.26 -24.67 -16.68
N ASP A 590 -6.32 -25.27 -15.95
CA ASP A 590 -6.58 -26.42 -15.06
C ASP A 590 -7.07 -26.00 -13.67
N PHE A 591 -7.14 -24.69 -13.37
CA PHE A 591 -7.47 -24.15 -12.04
C PHE A 591 -8.76 -24.73 -11.48
N GLY A 592 -9.84 -24.73 -12.26
CA GLY A 592 -11.14 -25.23 -11.80
C GLY A 592 -11.12 -26.71 -11.41
N LEU A 593 -10.40 -27.54 -12.18
CA LEU A 593 -10.27 -28.97 -11.91
C LEU A 593 -9.36 -29.24 -10.71
N LEU A 594 -8.23 -28.53 -10.59
CA LEU A 594 -7.33 -28.65 -9.45
C LEU A 594 -8.00 -28.20 -8.14
N ALA A 595 -8.79 -27.12 -8.19
CA ALA A 595 -9.55 -26.63 -7.04
C ALA A 595 -10.61 -27.64 -6.58
N THR A 596 -11.31 -28.25 -7.55
CA THR A 596 -12.31 -29.30 -7.28
C THR A 596 -11.66 -30.53 -6.66
N LEU A 597 -10.53 -30.99 -7.20
CA LEU A 597 -9.78 -32.14 -6.69
C LEU A 597 -9.37 -31.96 -5.22
N GLU A 598 -8.80 -30.80 -4.87
CA GLU A 598 -8.35 -30.51 -3.51
C GLU A 598 -9.53 -30.28 -2.55
N GLY A 599 -10.63 -29.67 -3.03
CA GLY A 599 -11.88 -29.55 -2.28
C GLY A 599 -12.52 -30.90 -1.93
N ILE A 600 -12.48 -31.87 -2.86
CA ILE A 600 -12.94 -33.24 -2.63
C ILE A 600 -12.08 -33.91 -1.55
N LYS A 601 -10.75 -33.82 -1.66
CA LYS A 601 -9.82 -34.44 -0.70
C LYS A 601 -10.02 -33.93 0.72
N ARG A 602 -10.18 -32.61 0.88
CA ARG A 602 -10.45 -31.99 2.19
C ARG A 602 -11.77 -32.47 2.77
N ALA A 603 -12.84 -32.45 1.97
CA ALA A 603 -14.16 -32.86 2.43
C ALA A 603 -14.27 -34.36 2.69
N ALA A 604 -13.55 -35.20 1.93
CA ALA A 604 -13.44 -36.63 2.16
C ALA A 604 -12.70 -36.95 3.46
N CYS A 605 -11.64 -36.20 3.78
CA CYS A 605 -10.92 -36.29 5.06
C CYS A 605 -11.84 -35.95 6.24
N ASP A 606 -12.54 -34.81 6.16
CA ASP A 606 -13.50 -34.39 7.20
C ASP A 606 -14.64 -35.42 7.37
N TRP A 607 -15.14 -35.97 6.26
CA TRP A 607 -16.17 -37.01 6.28
C TRP A 607 -15.69 -38.32 6.91
N ASP A 608 -14.47 -38.77 6.61
CA ASP A 608 -13.89 -39.99 7.20
C ASP A 608 -13.60 -39.80 8.69
N ALA A 609 -13.07 -38.63 9.10
CA ALA A 609 -12.86 -38.26 10.50
C ALA A 609 -14.17 -38.22 11.31
N ASN A 610 -15.30 -37.89 10.67
CA ASN A 610 -16.62 -37.87 11.29
C ASN A 610 -17.43 -39.15 11.05
N ALA A 611 -16.74 -40.30 11.00
CA ALA A 611 -17.34 -41.63 10.88
C ALA A 611 -18.29 -41.80 9.67
N ARG A 612 -18.02 -41.08 8.58
CA ARG A 612 -18.74 -41.16 7.30
C ARG A 612 -20.23 -40.80 7.38
N ALA A 613 -20.61 -39.93 8.32
CA ALA A 613 -22.00 -39.49 8.47
C ALA A 613 -22.50 -38.70 7.24
N VAL A 614 -23.74 -38.97 6.81
CA VAL A 614 -24.39 -38.35 5.62
C VAL A 614 -24.51 -36.82 5.72
N ALA A 615 -24.53 -36.26 6.94
CA ALA A 615 -24.52 -34.82 7.17
C ALA A 615 -23.24 -34.13 6.66
N TRP A 616 -22.11 -34.85 6.65
CA TRP A 616 -20.80 -34.34 6.22
C TRP A 616 -20.52 -34.56 4.72
N ALA A 617 -21.42 -35.24 4.00
CA ALA A 617 -21.42 -35.32 2.54
C ALA A 617 -21.88 -33.97 1.93
N ALA A 618 -20.95 -33.02 1.85
CA ALA A 618 -21.20 -31.62 1.54
C ALA A 618 -21.30 -31.28 0.04
N HIS A 619 -20.77 -32.13 -0.86
CA HIS A 619 -20.90 -31.93 -2.31
C HIS A 619 -22.29 -32.39 -2.79
N GLY A 620 -23.06 -31.49 -3.40
CA GLY A 620 -24.36 -31.75 -4.02
C GLY A 620 -24.65 -30.75 -5.14
N GLY A 621 -25.61 -31.03 -6.02
CA GLY A 621 -25.98 -30.20 -7.16
C GLY A 621 -24.77 -29.80 -8.04
N THR A 622 -24.55 -28.49 -8.19
CA THR A 622 -23.50 -27.94 -9.09
C THR A 622 -22.09 -28.36 -8.71
N ARG A 623 -21.76 -28.50 -7.42
CA ARG A 623 -20.42 -28.93 -6.97
C ARG A 623 -20.13 -30.39 -7.30
N LEU A 624 -21.16 -31.23 -7.32
CA LEU A 624 -21.03 -32.63 -7.71
C LEU A 624 -20.93 -32.78 -9.23
N ALA A 625 -21.63 -31.93 -9.99
CA ALA A 625 -21.47 -31.83 -11.44
C ALA A 625 -20.05 -31.34 -11.84
N GLU A 626 -19.46 -30.44 -11.05
CA GLU A 626 -18.06 -30.00 -11.24
C GLU A 626 -17.06 -31.13 -10.92
N ALA A 627 -17.31 -31.94 -9.88
CA ALA A 627 -16.51 -33.13 -9.58
C ALA A 627 -16.48 -34.12 -10.76
N GLY A 628 -17.61 -34.31 -11.46
CA GLY A 628 -17.67 -35.15 -12.66
C GLY A 628 -16.80 -34.67 -13.83
N ARG A 629 -16.40 -33.39 -13.86
CA ARG A 629 -15.47 -32.88 -14.89
C ARG A 629 -14.04 -33.40 -14.71
N LEU A 630 -13.68 -33.94 -13.54
CA LEU A 630 -12.36 -34.56 -13.32
C LEU A 630 -12.11 -35.75 -14.26
N ASP A 631 -13.16 -36.42 -14.76
CA ASP A 631 -13.04 -37.52 -15.71
C ASP A 631 -12.48 -37.07 -17.08
N THR A 632 -12.53 -35.77 -17.39
CA THR A 632 -11.90 -35.21 -18.59
C THR A 632 -10.36 -35.18 -18.50
N ARG A 633 -9.81 -35.36 -17.29
CA ARG A 633 -8.37 -35.42 -16.99
C ARG A 633 -8.04 -36.68 -16.17
N PRO A 634 -7.82 -37.84 -16.83
CA PRO A 634 -7.58 -39.12 -16.15
C PRO A 634 -6.39 -39.11 -15.19
N ASP A 635 -5.38 -38.29 -15.49
CA ASP A 635 -4.21 -38.05 -14.66
C ASP A 635 -4.55 -37.37 -13.33
N LEU A 636 -5.53 -36.44 -13.32
CA LEU A 636 -6.03 -35.83 -12.09
C LEU A 636 -7.00 -36.75 -11.35
N ALA A 637 -7.87 -37.48 -12.06
CA ALA A 637 -8.78 -38.46 -11.46
C ALA A 637 -8.04 -39.63 -10.79
N ALA A 638 -6.85 -39.99 -11.28
CA ALA A 638 -5.98 -40.99 -10.66
C ALA A 638 -5.48 -40.60 -9.27
N LEU A 639 -5.47 -39.30 -8.92
CA LEU A 639 -5.05 -38.81 -7.61
C LEU A 639 -6.11 -38.99 -6.50
N LEU A 640 -7.34 -39.37 -6.86
CA LEU A 640 -8.41 -39.67 -5.90
C LEU A 640 -8.19 -41.07 -5.30
N ASN A 641 -7.95 -41.11 -3.99
CA ASN A 641 -7.76 -42.36 -3.25
C ASN A 641 -9.10 -43.10 -3.02
N VAL A 642 -9.05 -44.25 -2.34
CA VAL A 642 -10.25 -45.08 -2.08
C VAL A 642 -11.29 -44.34 -1.24
N VAL A 643 -10.86 -43.52 -0.27
CA VAL A 643 -11.74 -42.72 0.60
C VAL A 643 -12.40 -41.59 -0.18
N ASP A 644 -11.64 -40.88 -1.03
CA ASP A 644 -12.14 -39.80 -1.87
C ASP A 644 -13.24 -40.28 -2.83
N ARG A 645 -13.05 -41.47 -3.42
CA ARG A 645 -14.04 -42.10 -4.32
C ARG A 645 -15.29 -42.55 -3.55
N ALA A 646 -15.12 -43.10 -2.35
CA ALA A 646 -16.24 -43.48 -1.49
C ALA A 646 -17.06 -42.26 -1.02
N TYR A 647 -16.39 -41.13 -0.75
CA TYR A 647 -17.04 -39.87 -0.43
C TYR A 647 -17.91 -39.37 -1.58
N LEU A 648 -17.38 -39.34 -2.81
CA LEU A 648 -18.13 -38.93 -3.99
C LEU A 648 -19.36 -39.82 -4.25
N ALA A 649 -19.22 -41.14 -4.07
CA ALA A 649 -20.34 -42.07 -4.18
C ALA A 649 -21.45 -41.75 -3.16
N ALA A 650 -21.07 -41.49 -1.89
CA ALA A 650 -22.03 -41.11 -0.85
C ALA A 650 -22.71 -39.75 -1.13
N CYS A 651 -22.00 -38.81 -1.76
CA CYS A 651 -22.58 -37.55 -2.23
C CYS A 651 -23.57 -37.75 -3.37
N HIS A 652 -23.27 -38.62 -4.34
CA HIS A 652 -24.19 -38.98 -5.43
C HIS A 652 -25.49 -39.62 -4.90
N GLU A 653 -25.38 -40.60 -4.00
CA GLU A 653 -26.56 -41.25 -3.40
C GLU A 653 -27.46 -40.25 -2.65
N LYS A 654 -26.86 -39.28 -1.96
CA LYS A 654 -27.59 -38.21 -1.25
C LYS A 654 -28.31 -37.25 -2.22
N ASP A 655 -27.67 -36.88 -3.32
CA ASP A 655 -28.22 -35.95 -4.32
C ASP A 655 -29.38 -36.60 -5.10
N GLU A 656 -29.25 -37.87 -5.47
CA GLU A 656 -30.32 -38.66 -6.10
C GLU A 656 -31.53 -38.79 -5.17
N ALA A 657 -31.31 -39.14 -3.89
CA ALA A 657 -32.40 -39.24 -2.91
C ALA A 657 -33.12 -37.90 -2.67
N ALA A 658 -32.39 -36.78 -2.72
CA ALA A 658 -32.98 -35.44 -2.62
C ALA A 658 -33.82 -35.11 -3.86
N HIS A 659 -33.33 -35.42 -5.06
CA HIS A 659 -34.04 -35.14 -6.31
C HIS A 659 -35.33 -35.96 -6.44
N GLU A 660 -35.29 -37.24 -6.05
CA GLU A 660 -36.47 -38.11 -6.00
C GLU A 660 -37.53 -37.62 -4.99
N ALA A 661 -37.08 -37.13 -3.83
CA ALA A 661 -37.99 -36.57 -2.82
C ALA A 661 -38.66 -35.27 -3.29
N GLU A 662 -37.94 -34.44 -4.05
CA GLU A 662 -38.48 -33.19 -4.63
C GLU A 662 -39.47 -33.47 -5.76
N GLU A 663 -39.17 -34.44 -6.64
CA GLU A 663 -40.12 -34.89 -7.66
C GLU A 663 -41.38 -35.52 -7.06
N ALA A 664 -41.24 -36.29 -5.98
CA ALA A 664 -42.38 -36.85 -5.26
C ALA A 664 -43.26 -35.73 -4.68
N ARG A 665 -42.65 -34.67 -4.13
CA ARG A 665 -43.38 -33.48 -3.64
C ARG A 665 -44.11 -32.77 -4.78
N HIS A 666 -43.44 -32.50 -5.90
CA HIS A 666 -44.08 -31.86 -7.06
C HIS A 666 -45.22 -32.70 -7.65
N ARG A 667 -45.08 -34.04 -7.69
CA ARG A 667 -46.16 -34.95 -8.09
C ARG A 667 -47.35 -34.89 -7.13
N THR A 668 -47.10 -34.84 -5.82
CA THR A 668 -48.18 -34.70 -4.81
C THR A 668 -48.87 -33.34 -4.87
N GLU A 669 -48.14 -32.25 -5.11
CA GLU A 669 -48.69 -30.90 -5.24
C GLU A 669 -49.51 -30.72 -6.53
N ALA A 670 -49.04 -31.29 -7.64
CA ALA A 670 -49.78 -31.28 -8.91
C ALA A 670 -51.07 -32.12 -8.82
N ALA A 671 -51.07 -33.23 -8.07
CA ALA A 671 -52.27 -34.03 -7.80
C ALA A 671 -53.28 -33.25 -6.93
N LEU A 672 -52.82 -32.60 -5.86
CA LEU A 672 -53.65 -31.76 -4.99
C LEU A 672 -54.22 -30.52 -5.71
N ALA A 673 -53.49 -29.95 -6.67
CA ALA A 673 -53.96 -28.82 -7.48
C ALA A 673 -55.08 -29.24 -8.45
N ARG A 674 -54.97 -30.43 -9.08
CA ARG A 674 -56.02 -30.97 -9.95
C ARG A 674 -57.30 -31.29 -9.19
N GLU A 675 -57.18 -31.89 -8.00
CA GLU A 675 -58.32 -32.21 -7.13
C GLU A 675 -59.07 -30.96 -6.64
N LYS A 676 -58.34 -29.87 -6.35
CA LYS A 676 -58.93 -28.58 -5.95
C LYS A 676 -59.66 -27.87 -7.09
N ILE A 677 -59.17 -27.94 -8.32
CA ILE A 677 -59.79 -27.32 -9.50
C ILE A 677 -61.11 -28.03 -9.85
N GLU A 678 -61.17 -29.35 -9.71
CA GLU A 678 -62.36 -30.16 -9.98
C GLU A 678 -63.45 -29.95 -8.91
N LYS A 679 -63.07 -29.86 -7.63
CA LYS A 679 -63.99 -29.56 -6.52
C LYS A 679 -64.53 -28.13 -6.54
N LEU A 680 -63.77 -27.16 -7.06
CA LEU A 680 -64.21 -25.76 -7.23
C LEU A 680 -65.25 -25.59 -8.35
N ALA A 681 -65.22 -26.42 -9.40
CA ALA A 681 -66.17 -26.34 -10.52
C ALA A 681 -67.59 -26.86 -10.17
N GLU A 682 -67.69 -27.75 -9.18
CA GLU A 682 -68.98 -28.26 -8.68
C GLU A 682 -69.62 -27.36 -7.61
N HIS A 683 -68.82 -26.69 -6.77
CA HIS A 683 -69.32 -25.87 -5.66
C HIS A 683 -69.95 -24.52 -6.07
N VAL A 684 -69.74 -24.06 -7.31
CA VAL A 684 -70.27 -22.77 -7.80
C VAL A 684 -71.72 -22.86 -8.30
N ARG A 685 -72.25 -24.05 -8.60
CA ARG A 685 -73.61 -24.21 -9.17
C ARG A 685 -74.73 -24.50 -8.17
N ALA A 686 -74.43 -24.89 -6.93
CA ALA A 686 -75.46 -25.46 -6.03
C ALA A 686 -75.83 -24.61 -4.81
N THR A 687 -75.12 -23.52 -4.47
CA THR A 687 -75.18 -23.00 -3.08
C THR A 687 -75.46 -21.50 -3.01
N ARG A 688 -76.47 -21.05 -3.77
CA ARG A 688 -77.15 -19.76 -3.56
C ARG A 688 -78.61 -20.02 -3.21
N ARG A 689 -78.88 -20.60 -2.03
CA ARG A 689 -80.14 -20.41 -1.29
C ARG A 689 -80.11 -21.16 0.04
N ILE A 690 -80.42 -20.39 1.09
CA ILE A 690 -80.85 -20.83 2.42
C ILE A 690 -79.69 -21.03 3.40
N ALA A 691 -79.23 -19.89 3.90
CA ALA A 691 -78.84 -19.71 5.28
C ALA A 691 -79.96 -20.14 6.25
N LEU A 692 -79.57 -20.35 7.52
CA LEU A 692 -80.40 -20.66 8.70
C LEU A 692 -80.82 -22.14 8.77
N ILE A 693 -80.36 -22.94 9.74
CA ILE A 693 -80.72 -22.83 11.16
C ILE A 693 -79.60 -23.40 12.07
N CYS A 694 -78.96 -22.51 12.83
CA CYS A 694 -78.60 -22.58 14.26
C CYS A 694 -78.26 -23.92 14.94
N GLY A 695 -77.15 -24.56 14.60
CA GLY A 695 -76.72 -25.80 15.27
C GLY A 695 -75.57 -25.69 16.27
N ILE A 696 -74.41 -25.17 15.86
CA ILE A 696 -73.16 -25.41 16.62
C ILE A 696 -72.26 -24.17 16.60
N GLY A 697 -72.80 -23.06 17.12
CA GLY A 697 -72.16 -21.75 17.21
C GLY A 697 -71.15 -21.58 18.35
N LEU A 698 -70.75 -22.64 19.07
CA LEU A 698 -69.86 -22.51 20.23
C LEU A 698 -68.49 -23.20 20.11
N ALA A 699 -68.23 -23.94 19.03
CA ALA A 699 -66.93 -24.60 18.79
C ALA A 699 -66.08 -23.93 17.68
N ILE A 700 -66.71 -23.07 16.87
CA ILE A 700 -66.09 -22.42 15.70
C ILE A 700 -65.35 -21.12 16.08
N THR A 701 -65.67 -20.50 17.23
CA THR A 701 -64.99 -19.28 17.69
C THR A 701 -63.61 -19.54 18.31
N MET A 702 -63.35 -20.73 18.87
CA MET A 702 -62.01 -21.10 19.36
C MET A 702 -61.10 -21.68 18.26
N THR A 703 -61.67 -22.26 17.21
CA THR A 703 -60.89 -22.84 16.08
C THR A 703 -60.55 -21.82 15.00
N LEU A 704 -61.39 -20.80 14.76
CA LEU A 704 -61.05 -19.68 13.88
C LEU A 704 -59.99 -18.75 14.49
N GLY A 705 -59.97 -18.56 15.82
CA GLY A 705 -58.89 -17.84 16.50
C GLY A 705 -57.55 -18.60 16.47
N GLY A 706 -57.60 -19.93 16.49
CA GLY A 706 -56.43 -20.79 16.36
C GLY A 706 -55.84 -20.83 14.96
N ILE A 707 -56.67 -20.91 13.91
CA ILE A 707 -56.21 -20.94 12.51
C ILE A 707 -55.80 -19.55 12.04
N ALA A 708 -56.56 -18.50 12.37
CA ALA A 708 -56.14 -17.12 12.11
C ALA A 708 -54.91 -16.74 12.94
N GLY A 709 -54.79 -17.23 14.18
CA GLY A 709 -53.60 -17.03 15.02
C GLY A 709 -52.39 -17.83 14.58
N TRP A 710 -52.58 -18.99 13.94
CA TRP A 710 -51.50 -19.83 13.41
C TRP A 710 -51.04 -19.34 12.03
N GLU A 711 -51.97 -18.93 11.15
CA GLU A 711 -51.64 -18.20 9.92
C GLU A 711 -51.04 -16.83 10.21
N TRP A 712 -51.52 -16.11 11.23
CA TRP A 712 -50.89 -14.86 11.69
C TRP A 712 -49.52 -15.11 12.32
N LYS A 713 -49.30 -16.21 13.03
CA LYS A 713 -47.96 -16.58 13.55
C LYS A 713 -46.99 -16.99 12.43
N ILE A 714 -47.45 -17.71 11.41
CA ILE A 714 -46.61 -18.11 10.27
C ILE A 714 -46.35 -16.91 9.36
N ALA A 715 -47.35 -16.07 9.10
CA ALA A 715 -47.22 -14.83 8.35
C ALA A 715 -46.33 -13.83 9.11
N SER A 716 -46.51 -13.63 10.42
CA SER A 716 -45.62 -12.78 11.23
C SER A 716 -44.21 -13.34 11.35
N ALA A 717 -44.01 -14.67 11.40
CA ALA A 717 -42.68 -15.26 11.39
C ALA A 717 -41.98 -15.07 10.02
N ARG A 718 -42.71 -15.23 8.90
CA ARG A 718 -42.20 -14.95 7.55
C ARG A 718 -41.93 -13.47 7.35
N LEU A 719 -42.80 -12.61 7.87
CA LEU A 719 -42.65 -11.16 7.85
C LEU A 719 -41.46 -10.71 8.68
N LYS A 720 -41.29 -11.28 9.88
CA LYS A 720 -40.14 -11.03 10.74
C LYS A 720 -38.86 -11.50 10.07
N ALA A 721 -38.83 -12.69 9.46
CA ALA A 721 -37.67 -13.18 8.72
C ALA A 721 -37.33 -12.32 7.48
N ALA A 722 -38.33 -11.86 6.73
CA ALA A 722 -38.14 -10.95 5.59
C ALA A 722 -37.64 -9.58 6.03
N THR A 723 -38.22 -9.04 7.11
CA THR A 723 -37.77 -7.78 7.74
C THR A 723 -36.35 -7.94 8.28
N GLU A 724 -36.03 -9.05 8.93
CA GLU A 724 -34.71 -9.33 9.50
C GLU A 724 -33.65 -9.56 8.41
N THR A 725 -34.04 -10.15 7.27
CA THR A 725 -33.18 -10.26 6.08
C THR A 725 -32.93 -8.88 5.46
N ALA A 726 -33.97 -8.05 5.30
CA ALA A 726 -33.82 -6.68 4.81
C ALA A 726 -32.96 -5.83 5.78
N ASN A 727 -33.16 -5.99 7.08
CA ASN A 727 -32.39 -5.33 8.14
C ASN A 727 -30.93 -5.78 8.10
N GLN A 728 -30.67 -7.08 7.94
CA GLN A 728 -29.32 -7.60 7.81
C GLN A 728 -28.66 -7.12 6.52
N LEU A 729 -29.38 -6.98 5.41
CA LEU A 729 -28.83 -6.44 4.18
C LEU A 729 -28.46 -4.96 4.33
N VAL A 730 -29.38 -4.11 4.80
CA VAL A 730 -29.11 -2.68 5.04
C VAL A 730 -28.00 -2.49 6.08
N SER A 731 -28.02 -3.26 7.17
CA SER A 731 -26.99 -3.22 8.21
C SER A 731 -25.64 -3.72 7.71
N ASN A 732 -25.58 -4.82 6.96
CA ASN A 732 -24.32 -5.29 6.34
C ASN A 732 -23.82 -4.30 5.29
N LEU A 733 -24.69 -3.61 4.53
CA LEU A 733 -24.28 -2.54 3.61
C LEU A 733 -23.70 -1.33 4.34
N ALA A 734 -24.40 -0.84 5.37
CA ALA A 734 -23.96 0.29 6.17
C ALA A 734 -22.65 0.01 6.94
N TYR A 735 -22.46 -1.22 7.45
CA TYR A 735 -21.30 -1.57 8.29
C TYR A 735 -20.13 -2.18 7.52
N LYS A 736 -20.39 -2.99 6.48
CA LYS A 736 -19.32 -3.69 5.74
C LYS A 736 -18.95 -3.02 4.44
N PHE A 737 -19.86 -2.38 3.70
CA PHE A 737 -19.57 -1.90 2.35
C PHE A 737 -19.23 -0.42 2.24
N LYS A 738 -19.62 0.40 3.22
CA LYS A 738 -19.38 1.85 3.24
C LYS A 738 -17.91 2.26 3.07
N ASN A 739 -16.99 1.39 3.50
CA ASN A 739 -15.53 1.61 3.44
C ASN A 739 -14.76 0.49 2.74
N VAL A 740 -15.44 -0.45 2.05
CA VAL A 740 -14.72 -1.48 1.28
C VAL A 740 -14.19 -0.87 0.00
N SER A 741 -12.87 -0.77 -0.03
CA SER A 741 -12.06 -0.37 -1.16
C SER A 741 -12.48 -1.12 -2.44
N GLY A 742 -12.94 -0.37 -3.46
CA GLY A 742 -13.23 -0.89 -4.80
C GLY A 742 -14.69 -1.23 -5.14
N VAL A 743 -15.65 -1.01 -4.24
CA VAL A 743 -17.09 -1.21 -4.56
C VAL A 743 -17.67 0.06 -5.21
N PRO A 744 -18.20 -0.02 -6.45
CA PRO A 744 -18.77 1.15 -7.11
C PRO A 744 -20.02 1.68 -6.40
N ALA A 745 -20.18 3.00 -6.32
CA ALA A 745 -21.35 3.62 -5.70
C ALA A 745 -22.66 3.26 -6.44
N SER A 746 -22.57 3.04 -7.75
CA SER A 746 -23.69 2.58 -8.58
C SER A 746 -24.20 1.18 -8.19
N LEU A 747 -23.32 0.28 -7.76
CA LEU A 747 -23.70 -1.05 -7.29
C LEU A 747 -24.42 -0.98 -5.94
N ILE A 748 -23.92 -0.14 -5.03
CA ILE A 748 -24.57 0.11 -3.72
C ILE A 748 -25.98 0.64 -3.98
N LEU A 749 -26.13 1.62 -4.87
CA LEU A 749 -27.42 2.18 -5.24
C LEU A 749 -28.38 1.11 -5.82
N ALA A 750 -27.91 0.25 -6.74
CA ALA A 750 -28.73 -0.80 -7.33
C ALA A 750 -29.22 -1.83 -6.30
N ILE A 751 -28.39 -2.17 -5.31
CA ILE A 751 -28.79 -3.05 -4.21
C ILE A 751 -29.84 -2.35 -3.33
N LEU A 752 -29.62 -1.08 -2.98
CA LEU A 752 -30.55 -0.29 -2.18
C LEU A 752 -31.91 -0.13 -2.88
N GLU A 753 -31.94 0.08 -4.20
CA GLU A 753 -33.18 0.13 -4.99
C GLU A 753 -33.96 -1.20 -4.95
N THR A 754 -33.24 -2.32 -4.99
CA THR A 754 -33.85 -3.66 -4.88
C THR A 754 -34.46 -3.88 -3.49
N VAL A 755 -33.72 -3.50 -2.44
CA VAL A 755 -34.19 -3.55 -1.05
C VAL A 755 -35.39 -2.63 -0.85
N ASN A 756 -35.34 -1.41 -1.39
CA ASN A 756 -36.40 -0.43 -1.29
C ASN A 756 -37.70 -0.94 -1.94
N THR A 757 -37.59 -1.51 -3.14
CA THR A 757 -38.74 -2.11 -3.85
C THR A 757 -39.39 -3.22 -3.03
N LEU A 758 -38.59 -4.06 -2.37
CA LEU A 758 -39.08 -5.11 -1.49
C LEU A 758 -39.79 -4.54 -0.26
N GLN A 759 -39.18 -3.55 0.41
CA GLN A 759 -39.75 -2.90 1.60
C GLN A 759 -41.08 -2.19 1.30
N ILE A 760 -41.17 -1.47 0.19
CA ILE A 760 -42.41 -0.80 -0.25
C ILE A 760 -43.51 -1.83 -0.50
N ARG A 761 -43.21 -2.95 -1.17
CA ARG A 761 -44.19 -4.04 -1.37
C ARG A 761 -44.65 -4.63 -0.04
N LEU A 762 -43.74 -4.89 0.89
CA LEU A 762 -44.10 -5.39 2.22
C LEU A 762 -45.04 -4.42 2.95
N MET A 763 -44.73 -3.11 2.95
CA MET A 763 -45.61 -2.10 3.54
C MET A 763 -47.00 -2.07 2.87
N ALA A 764 -47.07 -2.19 1.54
CA ALA A 764 -48.32 -2.24 0.79
C ALA A 764 -49.16 -3.50 1.06
N ASP A 765 -48.52 -4.64 1.31
CA ASP A 765 -49.16 -5.93 1.59
C ASP A 765 -49.63 -6.06 3.06
N GLY A 766 -49.60 -4.98 3.84
CA GLY A 766 -50.12 -4.92 5.22
C GLY A 766 -49.10 -5.23 6.31
N ALA A 767 -47.81 -5.27 5.99
CA ALA A 767 -46.70 -5.51 6.92
C ALA A 767 -46.14 -4.26 7.61
N ASP A 768 -46.87 -3.15 7.55
CA ASP A 768 -46.40 -1.82 7.92
C ASP A 768 -46.16 -1.69 9.44
N SER A 769 -44.92 -1.94 9.85
CA SER A 769 -44.47 -1.92 11.25
C SER A 769 -43.46 -0.79 11.49
N VAL A 770 -43.36 -0.34 12.75
CA VAL A 770 -42.40 0.70 13.17
C VAL A 770 -40.97 0.33 12.77
N ASP A 771 -40.55 -0.93 12.98
CA ASP A 771 -39.21 -1.41 12.65
C ASP A 771 -38.95 -1.38 11.13
N LEU A 772 -39.93 -1.79 10.32
CA LEU A 772 -39.83 -1.75 8.87
C LEU A 772 -39.70 -0.31 8.35
N ARG A 773 -40.47 0.64 8.92
CA ARG A 773 -40.37 2.07 8.60
C ARG A 773 -39.01 2.67 9.01
N ARG A 774 -38.49 2.30 10.19
CA ARG A 774 -37.14 2.74 10.66
C ARG A 774 -36.04 2.27 9.71
N VAL A 775 -36.09 1.01 9.27
CA VAL A 775 -35.07 0.44 8.37
C VAL A 775 -35.22 0.97 6.95
N HIS A 776 -36.45 1.18 6.49
CA HIS A 776 -36.69 1.84 5.21
C HIS A 776 -36.12 3.27 5.19
N ALA A 777 -36.37 4.06 6.25
CA ALA A 777 -35.76 5.38 6.38
C ALA A 777 -34.21 5.31 6.41
N ALA A 778 -33.64 4.33 7.11
CA ALA A 778 -32.18 4.11 7.12
C ALA A 778 -31.64 3.71 5.73
N ALA A 779 -32.38 2.89 4.96
CA ALA A 779 -32.01 2.54 3.59
C ALA A 779 -32.03 3.78 2.68
N GLN A 780 -33.04 4.65 2.81
CA GLN A 780 -33.09 5.93 2.11
C GLN A 780 -31.92 6.84 2.49
N GLU A 781 -31.55 6.90 3.78
CA GLU A 781 -30.38 7.63 4.23
C GLU A 781 -29.08 7.13 3.55
N GLU A 782 -28.90 5.82 3.36
CA GLU A 782 -27.75 5.29 2.60
C GLU A 782 -27.87 5.55 1.08
N THR A 783 -29.10 5.56 0.54
CA THR A 783 -29.35 5.97 -0.86
C THR A 783 -28.91 7.41 -1.10
N VAL A 784 -29.11 8.31 -0.13
CA VAL A 784 -28.58 9.67 -0.17
C VAL A 784 -27.07 9.65 -0.35
N ASP A 785 -26.33 8.92 0.48
CA ASP A 785 -24.85 8.87 0.42
C ASP A 785 -24.35 8.33 -0.93
N ALA A 786 -24.97 7.26 -1.43
CA ALA A 786 -24.63 6.68 -2.74
C ALA A 786 -24.91 7.66 -3.89
N CYS A 787 -26.08 8.33 -3.89
CA CYS A 787 -26.42 9.30 -4.92
C CYS A 787 -25.54 10.56 -4.85
N LEU A 788 -25.13 11.00 -3.65
CA LEU A 788 -24.16 12.09 -3.50
C LEU A 788 -22.77 11.72 -4.01
N ALA A 789 -22.29 10.49 -3.78
CA ALA A 789 -21.01 10.02 -4.33
C ALA A 789 -21.00 10.00 -5.87
N MET A 790 -22.16 9.71 -6.49
CA MET A 790 -22.34 9.80 -7.94
C MET A 790 -22.58 11.24 -8.44
N GLY A 791 -22.78 12.19 -7.53
CA GLY A 791 -23.13 13.58 -7.83
C GLY A 791 -24.57 13.80 -8.30
N LYS A 792 -25.45 12.81 -8.12
CA LYS A 792 -26.88 12.84 -8.47
C LYS A 792 -27.70 13.48 -7.35
N THR A 793 -27.66 14.81 -7.27
CA THR A 793 -28.28 15.58 -6.18
C THR A 793 -29.80 15.48 -6.16
N LYS A 794 -30.45 15.29 -7.32
CA LYS A 794 -31.90 15.06 -7.40
C LYS A 794 -32.32 13.75 -6.73
N CYS A 795 -31.65 12.64 -7.05
CA CYS A 795 -31.90 11.36 -6.40
C CYS A 795 -31.73 11.47 -4.87
N ALA A 796 -30.63 12.10 -4.46
CA ALA A 796 -30.35 12.30 -3.04
C ALA A 796 -31.42 13.15 -2.34
N PHE A 797 -31.97 14.15 -3.04
CA PHE A 797 -33.05 14.98 -2.52
C PHE A 797 -34.35 14.19 -2.32
N ASP A 798 -34.73 13.38 -3.30
CA ASP A 798 -35.95 12.56 -3.24
C ASP A 798 -35.85 11.55 -2.08
N ALA A 799 -34.72 10.84 -1.96
CA ALA A 799 -34.46 9.89 -0.87
C ALA A 799 -34.43 10.57 0.52
N ALA A 800 -33.77 11.72 0.64
CA ALA A 800 -33.73 12.46 1.91
C ALA A 800 -35.11 12.97 2.33
N THR A 801 -35.95 13.36 1.37
CA THR A 801 -37.33 13.80 1.62
C THR A 801 -38.17 12.66 2.18
N GLU A 802 -38.05 11.48 1.57
CA GLU A 802 -38.73 10.27 2.02
C GLU A 802 -38.27 9.86 3.44
N ALA A 803 -36.96 9.83 3.69
CA ALA A 803 -36.40 9.54 5.01
C ALA A 803 -36.95 10.50 6.10
N ILE A 804 -36.95 11.81 5.83
CA ILE A 804 -37.50 12.80 6.76
C ILE A 804 -38.99 12.56 7.02
N ALA A 805 -39.78 12.23 5.99
CA ALA A 805 -41.21 11.98 6.15
C ALA A 805 -41.47 10.81 7.13
N PHE A 806 -40.80 9.68 6.92
CA PHE A 806 -40.92 8.51 7.80
C PHE A 806 -40.42 8.79 9.23
N ARG A 807 -39.24 9.39 9.39
CA ARG A 807 -38.69 9.73 10.72
C ARG A 807 -39.57 10.73 11.48
N SER A 808 -40.14 11.71 10.77
CA SER A 808 -41.03 12.71 11.36
C SER A 808 -42.33 12.09 11.87
N GLU A 809 -42.91 11.13 11.15
CA GLU A 809 -44.08 10.39 11.62
C GLU A 809 -43.77 9.56 12.87
N LEU A 810 -42.62 8.89 12.90
CA LEU A 810 -42.18 8.10 14.05
C LEU A 810 -42.00 8.97 15.30
N VAL A 811 -41.32 10.11 15.18
CA VAL A 811 -41.17 11.08 16.29
C VAL A 811 -42.53 11.65 16.73
N LYS A 812 -43.46 11.91 15.82
CA LYS A 812 -44.83 12.34 16.19
C LYS A 812 -45.58 11.26 16.97
N SER A 813 -45.40 10.00 16.61
CA SER A 813 -46.06 8.86 17.28
C SER A 813 -45.48 8.61 18.68
N ASN A 814 -44.20 8.92 18.90
CA ASN A 814 -43.54 8.74 20.18
C ASN A 814 -42.65 9.94 20.54
N PRO A 815 -43.24 11.09 20.92
CA PRO A 815 -42.50 12.35 21.01
C PRO A 815 -41.37 12.36 22.01
N GLN A 816 -41.40 11.54 23.06
CA GLN A 816 -40.38 11.51 24.13
C GLN A 816 -39.22 10.55 23.86
N ASP A 817 -39.25 9.82 22.76
CA ASP A 817 -38.20 8.88 22.41
C ASP A 817 -36.93 9.62 21.93
N SER A 818 -35.88 9.56 22.74
CA SER A 818 -34.60 10.19 22.43
C SER A 818 -33.90 9.55 21.24
N GLU A 819 -34.08 8.26 20.98
CA GLU A 819 -33.44 7.56 19.88
C GLU A 819 -34.07 8.01 18.55
N MET A 820 -35.40 8.05 18.47
CA MET A 820 -36.11 8.51 17.26
C MET A 820 -35.81 9.97 16.93
N ARG A 821 -35.68 10.85 17.93
CA ARG A 821 -35.25 12.24 17.72
C ARG A 821 -33.83 12.31 17.15
N SER A 822 -32.93 11.45 17.63
CA SER A 822 -31.55 11.37 17.11
C SER A 822 -31.54 10.92 15.65
N GLU A 823 -32.32 9.90 15.31
CA GLU A 823 -32.45 9.43 13.92
C GLU A 823 -33.04 10.50 12.98
N LEU A 824 -34.05 11.25 13.42
CA LEU A 824 -34.59 12.37 12.66
C LEU A 824 -33.54 13.47 12.42
N SER A 825 -32.67 13.71 13.41
CA SER A 825 -31.59 14.70 13.28
C SER A 825 -30.57 14.30 12.19
N ILE A 826 -30.31 13.00 12.00
CA ILE A 826 -29.45 12.49 10.92
C ILE A 826 -30.09 12.76 9.56
N ALA A 827 -31.39 12.48 9.41
CA ALA A 827 -32.12 12.73 8.17
C ALA A 827 -32.13 14.23 7.80
N TYR A 828 -32.32 15.14 8.78
CA TYR A 828 -32.20 16.58 8.55
C TYR A 828 -30.78 17.00 8.17
N ALA A 829 -29.74 16.45 8.82
CA ALA A 829 -28.36 16.74 8.46
C ALA A 829 -28.03 16.34 7.01
N LYS A 830 -28.46 15.14 6.58
CA LYS A 830 -28.29 14.67 5.20
C LYS A 830 -29.02 15.54 4.19
N MET A 831 -30.26 15.94 4.48
CA MET A 831 -30.99 16.89 3.63
C MET A 831 -30.28 18.25 3.55
N GLY A 832 -29.70 18.71 4.65
CA GLY A 832 -28.84 19.90 4.68
C GLY A 832 -27.67 19.78 3.70
N ASP A 833 -26.94 18.67 3.75
CA ASP A 833 -25.81 18.40 2.85
C ASP A 833 -26.24 18.35 1.37
N VAL A 834 -27.41 17.73 1.07
CA VAL A 834 -27.98 17.71 -0.29
C VAL A 834 -28.33 19.13 -0.76
N ARG A 835 -29.01 19.93 0.07
CA ARG A 835 -29.39 21.31 -0.28
C ARG A 835 -28.17 22.20 -0.46
N ALA A 836 -27.12 21.99 0.32
CA ALA A 836 -25.85 22.70 0.19
C ALA A 836 -25.24 22.45 -1.21
N LEU A 837 -25.20 21.19 -1.65
CA LEU A 837 -24.70 20.82 -2.99
C LEU A 837 -25.57 21.33 -4.14
N GLN A 838 -26.89 21.43 -3.94
CA GLN A 838 -27.80 22.10 -4.88
C GLN A 838 -27.64 23.63 -4.88
N GLY A 839 -26.82 24.18 -3.98
CA GLY A 839 -26.62 25.62 -3.84
C GLY A 839 -27.76 26.35 -3.15
N ALA A 840 -28.74 25.63 -2.60
CA ALA A 840 -29.83 26.16 -1.78
C ALA A 840 -29.35 26.34 -0.32
N ILE A 841 -28.32 27.16 -0.12
CA ILE A 841 -27.60 27.27 1.16
C ILE A 841 -28.52 27.73 2.30
N THR A 842 -29.49 28.60 2.03
CA THR A 842 -30.49 29.03 3.02
C THR A 842 -31.35 27.85 3.50
N ASP A 843 -31.79 26.99 2.60
CA ASP A 843 -32.55 25.80 2.97
C ASP A 843 -31.69 24.80 3.75
N ALA A 844 -30.43 24.62 3.33
CA ALA A 844 -29.46 23.79 4.04
C ALA A 844 -29.28 24.26 5.49
N LEU A 845 -29.08 25.56 5.70
CA LEU A 845 -28.98 26.17 7.02
C LEU A 845 -30.24 25.97 7.86
N ASN A 846 -31.43 26.08 7.26
CA ASN A 846 -32.68 25.80 7.98
C ASN A 846 -32.72 24.36 8.50
N TYR A 847 -32.31 23.37 7.70
CA TYR A 847 -32.24 21.99 8.16
C TYR A 847 -31.20 21.77 9.26
N TYR A 848 -30.02 22.40 9.17
CA TYR A 848 -29.03 22.31 10.26
C TYR A 848 -29.50 23.03 11.54
N LEU A 849 -30.31 24.09 11.42
CA LEU A 849 -30.95 24.74 12.55
C LEU A 849 -31.99 23.84 13.23
N GLU A 850 -32.72 23.01 12.48
CA GLU A 850 -33.61 21.97 13.04
C GLU A 850 -32.83 20.91 13.81
N VAL A 851 -31.69 20.43 13.28
CA VAL A 851 -30.77 19.52 14.00
C VAL A 851 -30.31 20.15 15.31
N ARG A 852 -29.89 21.42 15.26
CA ARG A 852 -29.48 22.17 16.46
C ARG A 852 -30.63 22.29 17.46
N ALA A 853 -31.84 22.62 17.01
CA ALA A 853 -33.00 22.77 17.89
C ALA A 853 -33.34 21.46 18.62
N LEU A 854 -33.30 20.33 17.92
CA LEU A 854 -33.47 19.00 18.52
C LEU A 854 -32.39 18.74 19.59
N ALA A 855 -31.12 18.96 19.24
CA ALA A 855 -30.00 18.68 20.14
C ALA A 855 -29.94 19.62 21.36
N GLU A 856 -30.26 20.91 21.20
CA GLU A 856 -30.37 21.87 22.29
C GLU A 856 -31.51 21.51 23.26
N SER A 857 -32.67 21.09 22.72
CA SER A 857 -33.83 20.74 23.54
C SER A 857 -33.50 19.60 24.51
N VAL A 858 -32.79 18.57 24.02
CA VAL A 858 -32.39 17.41 24.83
C VAL A 858 -31.24 17.75 25.77
N SER A 859 -30.24 18.49 25.28
CA SER A 859 -29.07 18.89 26.10
C SER A 859 -29.46 19.81 27.27
N ARG A 860 -30.55 20.59 27.16
CA ARG A 860 -31.10 21.37 28.28
C ARG A 860 -31.83 20.50 29.31
N SER A 861 -32.52 19.45 28.87
CA SER A 861 -33.24 18.52 29.75
C SER A 861 -32.33 17.50 30.43
N ASP A 862 -31.24 17.09 29.76
CA ASP A 862 -30.21 16.20 30.30
C ASP A 862 -28.81 16.72 29.93
N PRO A 863 -28.25 17.64 30.73
CA PRO A 863 -26.92 18.20 30.51
C PRO A 863 -25.79 17.17 30.63
N SER A 864 -26.06 15.99 31.18
CA SER A 864 -25.06 14.93 31.35
C SER A 864 -24.88 14.10 30.07
N ASN A 865 -25.84 14.15 29.14
CA ASN A 865 -25.81 13.37 27.90
C ASN A 865 -24.69 13.84 26.97
N ALA A 866 -23.64 13.02 26.80
CA ALA A 866 -22.51 13.34 25.95
C ALA A 866 -22.85 13.25 24.45
N THR A 867 -23.70 12.29 24.05
CA THR A 867 -24.10 12.05 22.66
C THR A 867 -24.82 13.26 22.06
N TRP A 868 -25.79 13.83 22.78
CA TRP A 868 -26.50 15.01 22.29
C TRP A 868 -25.65 16.28 22.27
N ARG A 869 -24.66 16.39 23.18
CA ARG A 869 -23.67 17.47 23.12
C ARG A 869 -22.74 17.33 21.91
N GLN A 870 -22.40 16.11 21.51
CA GLN A 870 -21.68 15.85 20.26
C GLN A 870 -22.52 16.21 19.02
N ILE A 871 -23.78 15.79 18.97
CA ILE A 871 -24.71 16.16 17.88
C ILE A 871 -24.89 17.68 17.80
N LEU A 872 -24.99 18.36 18.96
CA LEU A 872 -25.10 19.81 19.03
C LEU A 872 -23.84 20.50 18.46
N SER A 873 -22.65 20.04 18.86
CA SER A 873 -21.38 20.52 18.30
C SER A 873 -21.31 20.31 16.78
N PHE A 874 -21.69 19.14 16.28
CA PHE A 874 -21.75 18.86 14.84
C PHE A 874 -22.72 19.80 14.11
N SER A 875 -23.88 20.13 14.69
CA SER A 875 -24.82 21.07 14.08
C SER A 875 -24.23 22.48 13.95
N TYR A 876 -23.50 22.96 14.94
CA TYR A 876 -22.80 24.24 14.86
C TYR A 876 -21.70 24.24 13.81
N GLU A 877 -20.98 23.13 13.64
CA GLU A 877 -20.00 22.95 12.56
C GLU A 877 -20.66 23.12 11.19
N LYS A 878 -21.73 22.38 10.91
CA LYS A 878 -22.45 22.45 9.62
C LYS A 878 -23.08 23.82 9.36
N ILE A 879 -23.60 24.48 10.39
CA ILE A 879 -24.07 25.88 10.29
C ILE A 879 -22.90 26.82 9.95
N GLY A 880 -21.72 26.58 10.53
CA GLY A 880 -20.49 27.29 10.18
C GLY A 880 -20.15 27.13 8.71
N ASP A 881 -20.13 25.89 8.19
CA ASP A 881 -19.82 25.59 6.79
C ASP A 881 -20.80 26.31 5.83
N GLY A 882 -22.11 26.23 6.11
CA GLY A 882 -23.11 26.93 5.32
C GLY A 882 -22.96 28.45 5.35
N ARG A 883 -22.48 29.03 6.45
CA ARG A 883 -22.20 30.47 6.56
C ARG A 883 -20.93 30.88 5.82
N ILE A 884 -19.90 30.03 5.77
CA ILE A 884 -18.72 30.23 4.92
C ILE A 884 -19.16 30.32 3.45
N GLU A 885 -20.03 29.41 3.00
CA GLU A 885 -20.57 29.40 1.63
C GLU A 885 -21.42 30.64 1.31
N GLN A 886 -22.09 31.23 2.31
CA GLN A 886 -22.77 32.53 2.17
C GLN A 886 -21.81 33.73 2.15
N GLY A 887 -20.52 33.53 2.45
CA GLY A 887 -19.54 34.60 2.64
C GLY A 887 -19.69 35.35 3.97
N ASP A 888 -20.53 34.86 4.90
CA ASP A 888 -20.64 35.41 6.25
C ASP A 888 -19.62 34.75 7.18
N PHE A 889 -18.34 35.05 6.91
CA PHE A 889 -17.22 34.46 7.63
C PHE A 889 -17.25 34.76 9.14
N LYS A 890 -17.84 35.91 9.52
CA LYS A 890 -17.96 36.32 10.93
C LYS A 890 -18.98 35.46 11.67
N ALA A 891 -20.15 35.22 11.07
CA ALA A 891 -21.13 34.33 11.65
C ALA A 891 -20.67 32.87 11.62
N ALA A 892 -19.89 32.47 10.61
CA ALA A 892 -19.28 31.14 10.55
C ALA A 892 -18.30 30.91 11.71
N PHE A 893 -17.38 31.85 11.93
CA PHE A 893 -16.44 31.80 13.06
C PHE A 893 -17.16 31.72 14.42
N ALA A 894 -18.26 32.46 14.60
CA ALA A 894 -19.07 32.37 15.81
C ALA A 894 -19.63 30.95 16.02
N SER A 895 -20.19 30.33 14.97
CA SER A 895 -20.68 28.95 15.05
C SER A 895 -19.57 27.95 15.37
N TYR A 896 -18.43 28.04 14.70
CA TYR A 896 -17.29 27.14 14.99
C TYR A 896 -16.77 27.31 16.41
N ARG A 897 -16.81 28.52 16.97
CA ARG A 897 -16.41 28.76 18.36
C ARG A 897 -17.38 28.13 19.36
N ASP A 898 -18.68 28.15 19.05
CA ASP A 898 -19.69 27.47 19.87
C ASP A 898 -19.49 25.94 19.82
N SER A 899 -19.16 25.39 18.65
CA SER A 899 -18.78 23.97 18.51
C SER A 899 -17.50 23.63 19.30
N LEU A 900 -16.46 24.45 19.17
CA LEU A 900 -15.19 24.30 19.88
C LEU A 900 -15.40 24.26 21.40
N SER A 901 -16.19 25.18 21.93
CA SER A 901 -16.48 25.27 23.38
C SER A 901 -17.14 23.99 23.91
N LEU A 902 -18.02 23.36 23.12
CA LEU A 902 -18.64 22.09 23.47
C LEU A 902 -17.65 20.92 23.44
N ARG A 903 -16.78 20.85 22.42
CA ARG A 903 -15.77 19.79 22.30
C ARG A 903 -14.65 19.92 23.33
N GLU A 904 -14.28 21.14 23.70
CA GLU A 904 -13.35 21.40 24.81
C GLU A 904 -13.93 20.88 26.13
N ALA A 905 -15.20 21.16 26.41
CA ALA A 905 -15.88 20.66 27.60
C ALA A 905 -15.99 19.12 27.62
N LEU A 906 -16.28 18.50 26.48
CA LEU A 906 -16.33 17.04 26.35
C LEU A 906 -14.95 16.40 26.53
N SER A 907 -13.91 16.96 25.88
CA SER A 907 -12.54 16.44 25.99
C SER A 907 -11.95 16.66 27.39
N ALA A 908 -12.32 17.74 28.09
CA ALA A 908 -11.93 17.96 29.48
C ALA A 908 -12.62 17.00 30.47
N ALA A 909 -13.85 16.58 30.16
CA ALA A 909 -14.58 15.60 30.98
C ALA A 909 -14.01 14.18 30.85
N ASP A 910 -13.41 13.84 29.70
CA ASP A 910 -12.73 12.57 29.47
C ASP A 910 -11.38 12.77 28.73
N PRO A 911 -10.31 13.16 29.46
CA PRO A 911 -9.00 13.46 28.86
C PRO A 911 -8.27 12.25 28.29
N ALA A 912 -8.70 11.02 28.58
CA ALA A 912 -8.10 9.80 28.05
C ALA A 912 -8.67 9.43 26.66
N ASN A 913 -9.84 9.98 26.30
CA ASN A 913 -10.53 9.65 25.06
C ASN A 913 -9.88 10.30 23.84
N ALA A 914 -9.19 9.48 23.05
CA ALA A 914 -8.51 9.89 21.84
C ALA A 914 -9.48 10.42 20.75
N GLU A 915 -10.71 9.89 20.67
CA GLU A 915 -11.70 10.33 19.67
C GLU A 915 -12.22 11.73 19.99
N LEU A 916 -12.44 12.06 21.28
CA LEU A 916 -12.81 13.42 21.68
C LEU A 916 -11.70 14.45 21.40
N LYS A 917 -10.43 14.05 21.55
CA LYS A 917 -9.28 14.91 21.19
C LYS A 917 -9.18 15.12 19.68
N ARG A 918 -9.46 14.08 18.90
CA ARG A 918 -9.56 14.16 17.44
C ARG A 918 -10.70 15.09 17.01
N ASP A 919 -11.89 14.95 17.58
CA ASP A 919 -13.02 15.84 17.26
C ASP A 919 -12.71 17.30 17.62
N LEU A 920 -12.02 17.52 18.74
CA LEU A 920 -11.51 18.84 19.14
C LEU A 920 -10.50 19.39 18.12
N SER A 921 -9.58 18.57 17.61
CA SER A 921 -8.61 19.00 16.59
C SER A 921 -9.30 19.44 15.29
N VAL A 922 -10.39 18.79 14.89
CA VAL A 922 -11.20 19.19 13.73
C VAL A 922 -11.84 20.57 13.93
N SER A 923 -12.33 20.89 15.14
CA SER A 923 -12.87 22.23 15.42
C SER A 923 -11.82 23.33 15.28
N TYR A 924 -10.58 23.07 15.70
CA TYR A 924 -9.47 24.00 15.47
C TYR A 924 -9.14 24.18 13.98
N LEU A 925 -9.25 23.12 13.16
CA LEU A 925 -9.09 23.27 11.69
C LEU A 925 -10.17 24.19 11.12
N ASN A 926 -11.44 24.00 11.47
CA ASN A 926 -12.54 24.81 10.94
C ASN A 926 -12.45 26.28 11.39
N ILE A 927 -12.01 26.53 12.63
CA ILE A 927 -11.67 27.88 13.11
C ILE A 927 -10.56 28.50 12.26
N GLY A 928 -9.50 27.72 11.99
CA GLY A 928 -8.40 28.17 11.15
C GLY A 928 -8.85 28.51 9.72
N ASP A 929 -9.72 27.69 9.12
CA ASP A 929 -10.28 27.93 7.79
C ASP A 929 -11.10 29.23 7.76
N ALA A 930 -11.94 29.47 8.77
CA ALA A 930 -12.71 30.70 8.89
C ALA A 930 -11.83 31.94 9.10
N GLN A 931 -10.77 31.84 9.89
CA GLN A 931 -9.82 32.94 10.11
C GLN A 931 -9.00 33.23 8.86
N LEU A 932 -8.58 32.19 8.14
CA LEU A 932 -7.88 32.31 6.87
C LEU A 932 -8.75 33.06 5.84
N ALA A 933 -10.03 32.69 5.73
CA ALA A 933 -11.00 33.38 4.86
C ALA A 933 -11.26 34.85 5.28
N GLN A 934 -11.17 35.17 6.57
CA GLN A 934 -11.23 36.56 7.06
C GLN A 934 -9.93 37.35 6.83
N GLY A 935 -8.85 36.70 6.40
CA GLY A 935 -7.51 37.29 6.27
C GLY A 935 -6.73 37.38 7.58
N ASP A 936 -7.22 36.78 8.68
CA ASP A 936 -6.47 36.64 9.94
C ASP A 936 -5.48 35.47 9.84
N LEU A 937 -4.40 35.69 9.09
CA LEU A 937 -3.38 34.68 8.81
C LEU A 937 -2.65 34.19 10.08
N LEU A 938 -2.52 35.04 11.09
CA LEU A 938 -1.87 34.70 12.36
C LEU A 938 -2.78 33.85 13.23
N GLY A 939 -4.05 34.22 13.35
CA GLY A 939 -5.06 33.42 14.04
C GLY A 939 -5.21 32.05 13.39
N ALA A 940 -5.30 31.99 12.06
CA ALA A 940 -5.42 30.73 11.31
C ALA A 940 -4.24 29.79 11.56
N LEU A 941 -3.00 30.30 11.44
CA LEU A 941 -1.80 29.52 11.68
C LEU A 941 -1.73 28.98 13.11
N LYS A 942 -2.14 29.79 14.10
CA LYS A 942 -2.22 29.36 15.50
C LYS A 942 -3.23 28.21 15.65
N ALA A 943 -4.45 28.37 15.14
CA ALA A 943 -5.48 27.34 15.23
C ALA A 943 -5.04 26.02 14.56
N TYR A 944 -4.35 26.09 13.41
CA TYR A 944 -3.80 24.90 12.78
C TYR A 944 -2.68 24.22 13.58
N TYR A 945 -1.82 24.98 14.25
CA TYR A 945 -0.82 24.40 15.16
C TYR A 945 -1.44 23.79 16.42
N ASP A 946 -2.49 24.42 16.97
CA ASP A 946 -3.25 23.88 18.11
C ASP A 946 -3.89 22.52 17.72
N SER A 947 -4.46 22.44 16.51
CA SER A 947 -4.95 21.18 15.93
C SER A 947 -3.82 20.15 15.75
N LEU A 948 -2.70 20.56 15.15
CA LEU A 948 -1.55 19.69 14.88
C LEU A 948 -0.97 19.09 16.17
N GLY A 949 -0.91 19.87 17.25
CA GLY A 949 -0.44 19.41 18.57
C GLY A 949 -1.34 18.31 19.13
N LEU A 950 -2.66 18.48 19.04
CA LEU A 950 -3.63 17.47 19.50
C LEU A 950 -3.54 16.18 18.68
N ILE A 951 -3.59 16.29 17.35
CA ILE A 951 -3.62 15.11 16.49
C ILE A 951 -2.28 14.38 16.44
N SER A 952 -1.15 15.10 16.60
CA SER A 952 0.17 14.48 16.74
C SER A 952 0.26 13.64 18.01
N ALA A 953 -0.26 14.14 19.14
CA ALA A 953 -0.32 13.39 20.38
C ALA A 953 -1.23 12.15 20.25
N VAL A 954 -2.38 12.28 19.57
CA VAL A 954 -3.29 11.15 19.30
C VAL A 954 -2.63 10.09 18.41
N ALA A 955 -1.99 10.50 17.31
CA ALA A 955 -1.31 9.60 16.38
C ALA A 955 -0.09 8.88 16.98
N GLN A 956 0.52 9.41 18.05
CA GLN A 956 1.60 8.73 18.77
C GLN A 956 1.10 7.60 19.68
N ILE A 957 -0.16 7.64 20.14
CA ILE A 957 -0.75 6.59 20.99
C ILE A 957 -0.87 5.28 20.21
N ASP A 958 -1.32 5.36 18.97
CA ASP A 958 -1.38 4.24 18.04
C ASP A 958 -0.82 4.65 16.67
N PRO A 959 0.49 4.45 16.45
CA PRO A 959 1.12 4.74 15.18
C PRO A 959 0.59 3.90 14.01
N LEU A 960 -0.13 2.79 14.28
CA LEU A 960 -0.72 1.94 13.26
C LEU A 960 -2.12 2.43 12.83
N ASN A 961 -2.76 3.30 13.61
CA ASN A 961 -4.07 3.85 13.26
C ASN A 961 -4.03 4.72 11.99
N THR A 962 -4.60 4.20 10.90
CA THR A 962 -4.58 4.84 9.59
C THR A 962 -5.42 6.11 9.54
N ARG A 963 -6.55 6.16 10.27
CA ARG A 963 -7.43 7.33 10.34
C ARG A 963 -6.72 8.51 11.00
N TRP A 964 -6.05 8.29 12.13
CA TRP A 964 -5.32 9.36 12.82
C TRP A 964 -4.11 9.86 12.02
N ARG A 965 -3.43 8.97 11.28
CA ARG A 965 -2.38 9.36 10.34
C ARG A 965 -2.90 10.23 9.19
N GLN A 966 -4.11 9.94 8.70
CA GLN A 966 -4.78 10.75 7.68
C GLN A 966 -5.18 12.14 8.20
N ASP A 967 -5.69 12.23 9.43
CA ASP A 967 -6.00 13.52 10.07
C ASP A 967 -4.73 14.35 10.34
N LEU A 968 -3.64 13.69 10.74
CA LEU A 968 -2.33 14.31 10.92
C LEU A 968 -1.80 14.87 9.58
N ALA A 969 -1.91 14.11 8.49
CA ALA A 969 -1.53 14.56 7.16
C ALA A 969 -2.35 15.78 6.71
N THR A 970 -3.65 15.79 7.00
CA THR A 970 -4.56 16.92 6.71
C THR A 970 -4.19 18.17 7.52
N SER A 971 -3.78 18.00 8.78
CA SER A 971 -3.35 19.12 9.61
C SER A 971 -2.06 19.77 9.08
N TYR A 972 -1.09 18.97 8.62
CA TYR A 972 0.10 19.50 7.93
C TYR A 972 -0.25 20.20 6.61
N GLU A 973 -1.23 19.69 5.85
CA GLU A 973 -1.71 20.36 4.64
C GLU A 973 -2.27 21.75 4.96
N LYS A 974 -3.12 21.87 5.99
CA LYS A 974 -3.73 23.15 6.39
C LYS A 974 -2.70 24.16 6.91
N VAL A 975 -1.69 23.71 7.66
CA VAL A 975 -0.54 24.56 8.02
C VAL A 975 0.19 25.07 6.77
N GLY A 976 0.40 24.19 5.79
CA GLY A 976 0.96 24.55 4.49
C GLY A 976 0.13 25.61 3.76
N ASP A 977 -1.20 25.47 3.74
CA ASP A 977 -2.12 26.42 3.10
C ASP A 977 -2.01 27.82 3.73
N ALA A 978 -1.96 27.91 5.06
CA ALA A 978 -1.73 29.19 5.75
C ALA A 978 -0.34 29.77 5.49
N GLN A 979 0.69 28.93 5.35
CA GLN A 979 2.05 29.39 5.01
C GLN A 979 2.13 29.95 3.59
N ILE A 980 1.43 29.33 2.62
CA ILE A 980 1.29 29.87 1.27
C ILE A 980 0.60 31.22 1.27
N ALA A 981 -0.50 31.38 2.01
CA ALA A 981 -1.21 32.66 2.11
C ALA A 981 -0.36 33.79 2.73
N ARG A 982 0.75 33.44 3.39
CA ARG A 982 1.74 34.37 3.96
C ARG A 982 2.99 34.52 3.08
N ASP A 983 3.00 33.96 1.88
CA ASP A 983 4.14 33.90 0.96
C ASP A 983 5.39 33.18 1.55
N ASP A 984 5.21 32.30 2.54
CA ASP A 984 6.28 31.47 3.11
C ASP A 984 6.35 30.12 2.38
N PHE A 985 6.78 30.17 1.11
CA PHE A 985 6.81 29.00 0.22
C PHE A 985 7.73 27.88 0.73
N ALA A 986 8.83 28.21 1.40
CA ALA A 986 9.78 27.23 1.92
C ALA A 986 9.21 26.45 3.11
N ALA A 987 8.55 27.14 4.05
CA ALA A 987 7.86 26.46 5.15
C ALA A 987 6.68 25.63 4.64
N ALA A 988 5.92 26.17 3.67
CA ALA A 988 4.82 25.45 3.04
C ALA A 988 5.28 24.16 2.35
N GLU A 989 6.38 24.20 1.59
CA GLU A 989 6.95 23.02 0.95
C GLU A 989 7.26 21.92 1.97
N LYS A 990 7.89 22.28 3.10
CA LYS A 990 8.20 21.34 4.17
C LYS A 990 6.93 20.71 4.77
N SER A 991 5.90 21.51 5.03
CA SER A 991 4.62 21.03 5.56
C SER A 991 3.94 20.07 4.58
N TYR A 992 3.89 20.41 3.29
CA TYR A 992 3.31 19.54 2.26
C TYR A 992 4.12 18.27 2.03
N ARG A 993 5.46 18.31 2.07
CA ARG A 993 6.30 17.10 1.96
C ARG A 993 6.10 16.15 3.15
N THR A 994 5.85 16.70 4.34
CA THR A 994 5.51 15.90 5.53
C THR A 994 4.14 15.25 5.38
N SER A 995 3.13 16.02 4.95
CA SER A 995 1.80 15.48 4.61
C SER A 995 1.86 14.42 3.50
N PHE A 996 2.70 14.65 2.47
CA PHE A 996 2.96 13.70 1.39
C PHE A 996 3.51 12.38 1.93
N GLY A 997 4.58 12.39 2.73
CA GLY A 997 5.16 11.15 3.26
C GLY A 997 4.16 10.31 4.07
N LEU A 998 3.26 10.95 4.82
CA LEU A 998 2.19 10.26 5.54
C LEU A 998 1.17 9.62 4.60
N ARG A 999 0.71 10.34 3.57
CA ARG A 999 -0.27 9.84 2.60
C ARG A 999 0.32 8.82 1.62
N ASP A 1000 1.60 8.93 1.30
CA ASP A 1000 2.34 7.97 0.46
C ASP A 1000 2.45 6.62 1.17
N ALA A 1001 2.87 6.61 2.45
CA ALA A 1001 2.89 5.41 3.27
C ALA A 1001 1.50 4.76 3.45
N LEU A 1002 0.44 5.57 3.59
CA LEU A 1002 -0.93 5.05 3.64
C LEU A 1002 -1.35 4.44 2.29
N SER A 1003 -1.02 5.11 1.18
CA SER A 1003 -1.36 4.62 -0.15
C SER A 1003 -0.56 3.37 -0.54
N GLU A 1004 0.68 3.20 -0.08
CA GLU A 1004 1.47 1.99 -0.30
C GLU A 1004 0.95 0.79 0.52
N ALA A 1005 0.40 1.05 1.71
CA ALA A 1005 -0.20 0.02 2.55
C ALA A 1005 -1.45 -0.62 1.94
N ASP A 1006 -2.24 0.14 1.17
CA ASP A 1006 -3.38 -0.37 0.40
C ASP A 1006 -3.51 0.33 -0.95
N LEU A 1007 -2.90 -0.27 -1.98
CA LEU A 1007 -2.98 0.21 -3.36
C LEU A 1007 -4.40 0.12 -3.95
N GLY A 1008 -5.32 -0.62 -3.33
CA GLY A 1008 -6.72 -0.66 -3.71
C GLY A 1008 -7.47 0.61 -3.30
N ASN A 1009 -7.05 1.26 -2.21
CA ASN A 1009 -7.79 2.37 -1.59
C ASN A 1009 -7.80 3.62 -2.47
N ALA A 1010 -8.90 3.84 -3.19
CA ALA A 1010 -9.09 5.00 -4.06
C ALA A 1010 -9.08 6.32 -3.28
N GLY A 1011 -9.56 6.33 -2.03
CA GLY A 1011 -9.56 7.51 -1.17
C GLY A 1011 -8.15 7.95 -0.80
N TRP A 1012 -7.29 7.02 -0.34
CA TRP A 1012 -5.90 7.32 0.00
C TRP A 1012 -5.07 7.70 -1.22
N ARG A 1013 -5.27 7.04 -2.36
CA ARG A 1013 -4.63 7.43 -3.62
C ARG A 1013 -5.05 8.83 -4.06
N ARG A 1014 -6.33 9.20 -3.88
CA ARG A 1014 -6.81 10.57 -4.13
C ARG A 1014 -6.16 11.57 -3.19
N ASP A 1015 -6.03 11.26 -1.91
CA ASP A 1015 -5.35 12.10 -0.92
C ASP A 1015 -3.88 12.32 -1.29
N LEU A 1016 -3.20 11.28 -1.75
CA LEU A 1016 -1.83 11.36 -2.27
C LEU A 1016 -1.75 12.29 -3.49
N ALA A 1017 -2.71 12.18 -4.42
CA ALA A 1017 -2.80 13.09 -5.56
C ALA A 1017 -3.04 14.57 -5.14
N VAL A 1018 -3.79 14.81 -4.06
CA VAL A 1018 -3.91 16.16 -3.49
C VAL A 1018 -2.55 16.67 -2.98
N SER A 1019 -1.76 15.84 -2.30
CA SER A 1019 -0.42 16.25 -1.85
C SER A 1019 0.50 16.58 -3.04
N TYR A 1020 0.47 15.81 -4.11
CA TYR A 1020 1.20 16.14 -5.35
C TYR A 1020 0.73 17.48 -5.96
N ASN A 1021 -0.58 17.76 -5.96
CA ASN A 1021 -1.12 19.04 -6.42
C ASN A 1021 -0.62 20.21 -5.56
N LYS A 1022 -0.64 20.07 -4.23
CA LYS A 1022 -0.17 21.11 -3.30
C LYS A 1022 1.33 21.39 -3.48
N ILE A 1023 2.15 20.34 -3.61
CA ILE A 1023 3.58 20.48 -3.95
C ILE A 1023 3.75 21.20 -5.30
N GLY A 1024 2.96 20.81 -6.31
CA GLY A 1024 2.96 21.48 -7.62
C GLY A 1024 2.57 22.96 -7.55
N ASP A 1025 1.63 23.34 -6.68
CA ASP A 1025 1.25 24.73 -6.45
C ASP A 1025 2.41 25.55 -5.86
N VAL A 1026 3.13 24.99 -4.88
CA VAL A 1026 4.31 25.65 -4.28
C VAL A 1026 5.44 25.79 -5.28
N LEU A 1027 5.74 24.75 -6.06
CA LEU A 1027 6.78 24.78 -7.08
C LEU A 1027 6.44 25.81 -8.17
N LYS A 1028 5.16 25.88 -8.58
CA LYS A 1028 4.69 26.92 -9.52
C LYS A 1028 4.86 28.32 -8.95
N ALA A 1029 4.51 28.54 -7.69
CA ALA A 1029 4.69 29.84 -7.02
C ALA A 1029 6.18 30.20 -6.89
N GLY A 1030 7.03 29.21 -6.63
CA GLY A 1030 8.49 29.33 -6.65
C GLY A 1030 9.11 29.42 -8.05
N SER A 1031 8.30 29.52 -9.11
CA SER A 1031 8.72 29.55 -10.52
C SER A 1031 9.46 28.31 -11.04
N ASP A 1032 9.46 27.20 -10.30
CA ASP A 1032 9.89 25.89 -10.80
C ASP A 1032 8.74 25.21 -11.55
N PHE A 1033 8.52 25.69 -12.78
CA PHE A 1033 7.44 25.17 -13.60
C PHE A 1033 7.64 23.69 -13.98
N ASP A 1034 8.88 23.20 -14.13
CA ASP A 1034 9.15 21.82 -14.55
C ASP A 1034 8.91 20.83 -13.42
N GLY A 1035 9.33 21.16 -12.19
CA GLY A 1035 8.96 20.43 -10.99
C GLY A 1035 7.44 20.44 -10.75
N ALA A 1036 6.79 21.58 -10.98
CA ALA A 1036 5.33 21.68 -10.90
C ALA A 1036 4.63 20.77 -11.92
N LEU A 1037 5.09 20.75 -13.17
CA LEU A 1037 4.52 19.90 -14.22
C LEU A 1037 4.63 18.41 -13.86
N LYS A 1038 5.80 17.97 -13.39
CA LYS A 1038 6.00 16.58 -12.93
C LYS A 1038 5.04 16.21 -11.79
N SER A 1039 4.86 17.11 -10.83
CA SER A 1039 3.98 16.90 -9.69
C SER A 1039 2.51 16.83 -10.12
N TYR A 1040 2.04 17.75 -10.96
CA TYR A 1040 0.68 17.70 -11.50
C TYR A 1040 0.45 16.48 -12.39
N GLN A 1041 1.45 16.04 -13.17
CA GLN A 1041 1.32 14.85 -13.99
C GLN A 1041 1.16 13.59 -13.13
N LYS A 1042 1.93 13.47 -12.03
CA LYS A 1042 1.77 12.38 -11.06
C LYS A 1042 0.36 12.38 -10.45
N ALA A 1043 -0.14 13.56 -10.03
CA ALA A 1043 -1.50 13.69 -9.53
C ALA A 1043 -2.54 13.27 -10.59
N PHE A 1044 -2.36 13.72 -11.83
CA PHE A 1044 -3.23 13.38 -12.95
C PHE A 1044 -3.26 11.88 -13.23
N ASP A 1045 -2.11 11.21 -13.27
CA ASP A 1045 -2.02 9.78 -13.57
C ASP A 1045 -2.75 8.94 -12.50
N ILE A 1046 -2.60 9.32 -11.22
CA ILE A 1046 -3.31 8.67 -10.11
C ILE A 1046 -4.82 8.86 -10.25
N ILE A 1047 -5.26 10.11 -10.43
CA ILE A 1047 -6.69 10.43 -10.52
C ILE A 1047 -7.33 9.80 -11.77
N LYS A 1048 -6.59 9.70 -12.88
CA LYS A 1048 -7.05 9.04 -14.10
C LYS A 1048 -7.36 7.57 -13.87
N VAL A 1049 -6.51 6.86 -13.13
CA VAL A 1049 -6.75 5.45 -12.77
C VAL A 1049 -7.97 5.32 -11.84
N ILE A 1050 -8.10 6.22 -10.85
CA ILE A 1050 -9.24 6.23 -9.92
C ILE A 1050 -10.55 6.47 -10.70
N ALA A 1051 -10.61 7.51 -11.53
CA ALA A 1051 -11.80 7.83 -12.31
C ALA A 1051 -12.17 6.73 -13.33
N ALA A 1052 -11.19 5.99 -13.85
CA ALA A 1052 -11.43 4.85 -14.73
C ALA A 1052 -11.98 3.62 -13.98
N SER A 1053 -11.73 3.50 -12.67
CA SER A 1053 -12.21 2.37 -11.86
C SER A 1053 -13.70 2.48 -11.51
N ASP A 1054 -14.25 3.69 -11.41
CA ASP A 1054 -15.69 3.94 -11.28
C ASP A 1054 -16.11 5.13 -12.18
N PRO A 1055 -16.41 4.87 -13.47
CA PRO A 1055 -16.80 5.90 -14.43
C PRO A 1055 -18.11 6.63 -14.08
N GLU A 1056 -18.94 6.07 -13.20
CA GLU A 1056 -20.19 6.69 -12.75
C GLU A 1056 -19.99 7.62 -11.55
N ASN A 1057 -18.79 7.62 -10.95
CA ASN A 1057 -18.46 8.53 -9.86
C ASN A 1057 -18.17 9.93 -10.39
N GLY A 1058 -19.18 10.81 -10.30
CA GLY A 1058 -19.09 12.19 -10.77
C GLY A 1058 -17.99 13.01 -10.07
N GLU A 1059 -17.72 12.73 -8.80
CA GLU A 1059 -16.67 13.42 -8.03
C GLU A 1059 -15.27 13.06 -8.51
N TRP A 1060 -15.02 11.80 -8.83
CA TRP A 1060 -13.72 11.37 -9.38
C TRP A 1060 -13.49 11.88 -10.80
N ARG A 1061 -14.53 11.87 -11.64
CA ARG A 1061 -14.49 12.50 -12.96
C ARG A 1061 -14.19 13.99 -12.87
N ARG A 1062 -14.83 14.70 -11.94
CA ARG A 1062 -14.55 16.12 -11.69
C ARG A 1062 -13.11 16.33 -11.21
N ASN A 1063 -12.56 15.48 -10.35
CA ASN A 1063 -11.15 15.57 -9.93
C ASN A 1063 -10.18 15.37 -11.11
N LEU A 1064 -10.53 14.49 -12.07
CA LEU A 1064 -9.76 14.33 -13.31
C LEU A 1064 -9.82 15.60 -14.17
N ALA A 1065 -11.00 16.21 -14.30
CA ALA A 1065 -11.12 17.50 -14.95
C ALA A 1065 -10.22 18.53 -14.26
N ALA A 1066 -10.34 18.70 -12.93
CA ALA A 1066 -9.54 19.66 -12.17
C ALA A 1066 -8.02 19.46 -12.35
N SER A 1067 -7.56 18.21 -12.47
CA SER A 1067 -6.17 17.89 -12.78
C SER A 1067 -5.75 18.38 -14.17
N ASN A 1068 -6.62 18.26 -15.19
CA ASN A 1068 -6.39 18.88 -16.50
C ASN A 1068 -6.30 20.41 -16.39
N ALA A 1069 -7.15 21.05 -15.60
CA ALA A 1069 -7.10 22.51 -15.43
C ALA A 1069 -5.77 22.96 -14.82
N ARG A 1070 -5.24 22.27 -13.81
CA ARG A 1070 -3.95 22.61 -13.19
C ARG A 1070 -2.78 22.52 -14.17
N ILE A 1071 -2.75 21.47 -15.00
CA ILE A 1071 -1.74 21.32 -16.06
C ILE A 1071 -1.94 22.40 -17.13
N GLY A 1072 -3.18 22.68 -17.53
CA GLY A 1072 -3.51 23.74 -18.48
C GLY A 1072 -3.10 25.13 -17.98
N ASP A 1073 -3.38 25.46 -16.72
CA ASP A 1073 -3.00 26.72 -16.07
C ASP A 1073 -1.48 26.91 -16.06
N LEU A 1074 -0.73 25.81 -15.90
CA LEU A 1074 0.73 25.82 -15.97
C LEU A 1074 1.24 26.10 -17.39
N TRP A 1075 0.67 25.46 -18.43
CA TRP A 1075 1.02 25.75 -19.82
C TRP A 1075 0.64 27.17 -20.23
N PHE A 1076 -0.51 27.65 -19.76
CA PHE A 1076 -0.96 29.02 -19.98
C PHE A 1076 0.02 30.02 -19.37
N ALA A 1077 0.49 29.77 -18.14
CA ALA A 1077 1.50 30.61 -17.48
C ALA A 1077 2.86 30.62 -18.21
N ARG A 1078 3.21 29.52 -18.91
CA ARG A 1078 4.40 29.44 -19.77
C ARG A 1078 4.23 30.12 -21.13
N GLY A 1079 3.02 30.55 -21.48
CA GLY A 1079 2.70 31.14 -22.78
C GLY A 1079 2.41 30.14 -23.90
N ASP A 1080 2.34 28.84 -23.62
CA ASP A 1080 1.91 27.83 -24.60
C ASP A 1080 0.39 27.65 -24.52
N TYR A 1081 -0.31 28.61 -25.13
CA TYR A 1081 -1.76 28.66 -25.11
C TYR A 1081 -2.43 27.51 -25.89
N ALA A 1082 -1.72 26.90 -26.84
CA ALA A 1082 -2.24 25.77 -27.62
C ALA A 1082 -2.29 24.49 -26.77
N GLN A 1083 -1.22 24.20 -26.03
CA GLN A 1083 -1.23 23.09 -25.06
C GLN A 1083 -2.24 23.34 -23.94
N ALA A 1084 -2.28 24.55 -23.39
CA ALA A 1084 -3.26 24.93 -22.37
C ALA A 1084 -4.70 24.67 -22.84
N LEU A 1085 -5.03 25.12 -24.05
CA LEU A 1085 -6.34 24.93 -24.68
C LEU A 1085 -6.72 23.44 -24.80
N ALA A 1086 -5.78 22.56 -25.16
CA ALA A 1086 -6.04 21.13 -25.28
C ALA A 1086 -6.45 20.52 -23.92
N TYR A 1087 -5.70 20.82 -22.85
CA TYR A 1087 -6.04 20.36 -21.50
C TYR A 1087 -7.37 20.95 -21.00
N TYR A 1088 -7.63 22.23 -21.25
CA TYR A 1088 -8.92 22.82 -20.88
C TYR A 1088 -10.09 22.20 -21.65
N LYS A 1089 -9.94 21.88 -22.94
CA LYS A 1089 -10.97 21.18 -23.72
C LYS A 1089 -11.27 19.78 -23.17
N ASN A 1090 -10.24 19.03 -22.76
CA ASN A 1090 -10.42 17.72 -22.13
C ASN A 1090 -11.20 17.82 -20.81
N GLY A 1091 -10.82 18.75 -19.93
CA GLY A 1091 -11.54 18.99 -18.68
C GLY A 1091 -12.97 19.48 -18.91
N HIS A 1092 -13.17 20.38 -19.88
CA HIS A 1092 -14.49 20.90 -20.26
C HIS A 1092 -15.41 19.79 -20.76
N GLY A 1093 -14.92 18.84 -21.56
CA GLY A 1093 -15.73 17.70 -22.03
C GLY A 1093 -16.30 16.90 -20.85
N ILE A 1094 -15.46 16.58 -19.86
CA ILE A 1094 -15.89 15.87 -18.65
C ILE A 1094 -16.94 16.67 -17.86
N ILE A 1095 -16.68 17.95 -17.61
CA ILE A 1095 -17.58 18.80 -16.82
C ILE A 1095 -18.90 19.07 -17.56
N SER A 1096 -18.85 19.20 -18.89
CA SER A 1096 -20.05 19.36 -19.73
C SER A 1096 -20.96 18.14 -19.62
N ASP A 1097 -20.40 16.92 -19.66
CA ASP A 1097 -21.18 15.70 -19.47
C ASP A 1097 -21.82 15.64 -18.08
N LEU A 1098 -21.05 15.99 -17.03
CA LEU A 1098 -21.56 15.99 -15.66
C LEU A 1098 -22.68 17.03 -15.48
N ALA A 1099 -22.48 18.27 -15.92
CA ALA A 1099 -23.47 19.33 -15.84
C ALA A 1099 -24.74 19.02 -16.67
N ALA A 1100 -24.62 18.26 -17.77
CA ALA A 1100 -25.76 17.77 -18.54
C ALA A 1100 -26.52 16.64 -17.81
N ALA A 1101 -25.81 15.76 -17.10
CA ALA A 1101 -26.39 14.64 -16.37
C ALA A 1101 -27.17 15.07 -15.13
N ASP A 1102 -26.67 16.06 -14.39
CA ASP A 1102 -27.43 16.72 -13.31
C ASP A 1102 -27.42 18.24 -13.50
N PRO A 1103 -28.40 18.77 -14.24
CA PRO A 1103 -28.50 20.20 -14.43
C PRO A 1103 -28.63 20.94 -13.11
N VAL A 1104 -29.24 20.42 -12.05
CA VAL A 1104 -29.43 21.22 -10.82
C VAL A 1104 -28.18 21.29 -9.93
N ASN A 1105 -27.11 20.57 -10.27
CA ASN A 1105 -25.85 20.64 -9.56
C ASN A 1105 -25.11 21.95 -9.87
N VAL A 1106 -25.17 22.88 -8.92
CA VAL A 1106 -24.57 24.21 -9.04
C VAL A 1106 -23.05 24.15 -9.19
N ARG A 1107 -22.39 23.22 -8.48
CA ARG A 1107 -20.93 23.11 -8.51
C ARG A 1107 -20.41 22.78 -9.90
N TRP A 1108 -21.04 21.83 -10.59
CA TRP A 1108 -20.65 21.45 -11.95
C TRP A 1108 -20.90 22.57 -12.97
N ARG A 1109 -21.96 23.37 -12.81
CA ARG A 1109 -22.19 24.55 -13.65
C ARG A 1109 -21.14 25.65 -13.42
N GLN A 1110 -20.72 25.85 -12.18
CA GLN A 1110 -19.63 26.78 -11.86
C GLN A 1110 -18.31 26.32 -12.49
N ASP A 1111 -18.00 25.03 -12.41
CA ASP A 1111 -16.84 24.47 -13.10
C ASP A 1111 -16.95 24.66 -14.61
N LEU A 1112 -18.12 24.43 -15.21
CA LEU A 1112 -18.36 24.60 -16.64
C LEU A 1112 -18.04 26.04 -17.06
N ALA A 1113 -18.57 27.02 -16.33
CA ALA A 1113 -18.28 28.44 -16.56
C ALA A 1113 -16.77 28.74 -16.45
N SER A 1114 -16.08 28.17 -15.44
CA SER A 1114 -14.64 28.33 -15.26
C SER A 1114 -13.81 27.74 -16.42
N TYR A 1115 -14.19 26.56 -16.94
CA TYR A 1115 -13.51 25.98 -18.11
C TYR A 1115 -13.79 26.78 -19.38
N SER A 1116 -15.03 27.20 -19.60
CA SER A 1116 -15.38 28.04 -20.74
C SER A 1116 -14.61 29.36 -20.72
N GLU A 1117 -14.39 29.95 -19.54
CA GLU A 1117 -13.53 31.15 -19.39
C GLU A 1117 -12.08 30.88 -19.77
N ARG A 1118 -11.48 29.81 -19.22
CA ARG A 1118 -10.09 29.41 -19.52
C ARG A 1118 -9.87 29.13 -21.02
N ILE A 1119 -10.84 28.46 -21.65
CA ILE A 1119 -10.85 28.20 -23.10
C ILE A 1119 -10.93 29.51 -23.87
N GLY A 1120 -11.89 30.38 -23.56
CA GLY A 1120 -12.06 31.67 -24.24
C GLY A 1120 -10.82 32.56 -24.11
N ASN A 1121 -10.20 32.62 -22.93
CA ASN A 1121 -8.95 33.36 -22.71
C ASN A 1121 -7.79 32.80 -23.53
N SER A 1122 -7.66 31.47 -23.64
CA SER A 1122 -6.61 30.82 -24.43
C SER A 1122 -6.80 31.06 -25.93
N LEU A 1123 -8.04 30.98 -26.42
CA LEU A 1123 -8.38 31.27 -27.82
C LEU A 1123 -8.13 32.74 -28.18
N LEU A 1124 -8.44 33.69 -27.28
CA LEU A 1124 -8.07 35.09 -27.48
C LEU A 1124 -6.55 35.29 -27.56
N ALA A 1125 -5.77 34.61 -26.72
CA ALA A 1125 -4.31 34.67 -26.78
C ALA A 1125 -3.76 34.09 -28.09
N LEU A 1126 -4.46 33.13 -28.70
CA LEU A 1126 -4.18 32.56 -30.03
C LEU A 1126 -4.78 33.38 -31.19
N SER A 1127 -5.47 34.50 -30.91
CA SER A 1127 -6.19 35.32 -31.91
C SER A 1127 -7.38 34.64 -32.61
N GLU A 1128 -7.89 33.52 -32.06
CA GLU A 1128 -9.06 32.79 -32.55
C GLU A 1128 -10.36 33.40 -31.99
N THR A 1129 -10.67 34.61 -32.45
CA THR A 1129 -11.69 35.47 -31.82
C THR A 1129 -13.12 34.91 -31.92
N ALA A 1130 -13.46 34.21 -33.01
CA ALA A 1130 -14.79 33.64 -33.22
C ALA A 1130 -15.08 32.48 -32.26
N ASP A 1131 -14.12 31.56 -32.11
CA ASP A 1131 -14.24 30.44 -31.18
C ASP A 1131 -14.18 30.91 -29.71
N ALA A 1132 -13.42 31.97 -29.42
CA ALA A 1132 -13.43 32.62 -28.11
C ALA A 1132 -14.81 33.18 -27.76
N VAL A 1133 -15.52 33.79 -28.71
CA VAL A 1133 -16.89 34.27 -28.52
C VAL A 1133 -17.81 33.10 -28.17
N ALA A 1134 -17.76 31.99 -28.91
CA ALA A 1134 -18.57 30.81 -28.62
C ALA A 1134 -18.31 30.21 -27.22
N ALA A 1135 -17.05 30.21 -26.77
CA ALA A 1135 -16.70 29.80 -25.42
C ALA A 1135 -17.29 30.74 -24.35
N PHE A 1136 -17.20 32.07 -24.54
CA PHE A 1136 -17.80 33.04 -23.60
C PHE A 1136 -19.33 33.04 -23.63
N GLU A 1137 -19.97 32.68 -24.75
CA GLU A 1137 -21.42 32.46 -24.80
C GLU A 1137 -21.83 31.21 -23.99
N THR A 1138 -21.04 30.13 -24.06
CA THR A 1138 -21.26 28.94 -23.21
C THR A 1138 -21.14 29.29 -21.72
N MET A 1139 -20.14 30.08 -21.34
CA MET A 1139 -19.97 30.62 -19.99
C MET A 1139 -21.18 31.46 -19.55
N THR A 1140 -21.69 32.30 -20.45
CA THR A 1140 -22.87 33.16 -20.20
C THR A 1140 -24.10 32.30 -19.92
N GLY A 1141 -24.36 31.26 -20.73
CA GLY A 1141 -25.46 30.33 -20.51
C GLY A 1141 -25.35 29.57 -19.19
N ALA A 1142 -24.13 29.19 -18.77
CA ALA A 1142 -23.90 28.58 -17.46
C ALA A 1142 -24.22 29.54 -16.30
N TYR A 1143 -23.85 30.82 -16.41
CA TYR A 1143 -24.20 31.85 -15.42
C TYR A 1143 -25.69 32.18 -15.39
N GLU A 1144 -26.36 32.24 -16.53
CA GLU A 1144 -27.82 32.42 -16.60
C GLU A 1144 -28.53 31.27 -15.88
N ALA A 1145 -28.13 30.02 -16.15
CA ALA A 1145 -28.69 28.87 -15.45
C ALA A 1145 -28.41 28.90 -13.94
N LEU A 1146 -27.22 29.34 -13.51
CA LEU A 1146 -26.89 29.52 -12.09
C LEU A 1146 -27.77 30.60 -11.42
N LEU A 1147 -28.12 31.67 -12.14
CA LEU A 1147 -29.03 32.70 -11.65
C LEU A 1147 -30.47 32.21 -11.52
N ASP A 1148 -30.91 31.27 -12.36
CA ASP A 1148 -32.23 30.65 -12.19
C ASP A 1148 -32.31 29.89 -10.84
N ALA A 1149 -31.21 29.27 -10.41
CA ALA A 1149 -31.11 28.60 -9.12
C ALA A 1149 -30.84 29.56 -7.94
N ARG A 1150 -30.16 30.68 -8.19
CA ARG A 1150 -29.85 31.72 -7.18
C ARG A 1150 -30.26 33.11 -7.68
N PRO A 1151 -31.56 33.43 -7.72
CA PRO A 1151 -32.04 34.68 -8.31
C PRO A 1151 -31.50 35.93 -7.61
N ASP A 1152 -31.17 35.83 -6.33
CA ASP A 1152 -30.70 36.93 -5.48
C ASP A 1152 -29.18 37.13 -5.45
N ASP A 1153 -28.40 36.32 -6.16
CA ASP A 1153 -26.94 36.37 -6.15
C ASP A 1153 -26.40 37.60 -6.92
N VAL A 1154 -26.17 38.69 -6.17
CA VAL A 1154 -25.69 39.96 -6.71
C VAL A 1154 -24.30 39.86 -7.34
N PRO A 1155 -23.29 39.21 -6.71
CA PRO A 1155 -22.00 38.97 -7.34
C PRO A 1155 -22.11 38.23 -8.69
N LEU A 1156 -22.96 37.21 -8.77
CA LEU A 1156 -23.15 36.46 -10.02
C LEU A 1156 -23.79 37.32 -11.12
N ARG A 1157 -24.81 38.14 -10.78
CA ARG A 1157 -25.41 39.11 -11.71
C ARG A 1157 -24.39 40.14 -12.20
N GLN A 1158 -23.49 40.61 -11.34
CA GLN A 1158 -22.41 41.52 -11.72
C GLN A 1158 -21.40 40.86 -12.67
N SER A 1159 -21.00 39.62 -12.38
CA SER A 1159 -20.14 38.83 -13.26
C SER A 1159 -20.77 38.65 -14.64
N LEU A 1160 -22.07 38.34 -14.72
CA LEU A 1160 -22.80 38.21 -15.99
C LEU A 1160 -22.84 39.52 -16.79
N VAL A 1161 -23.01 40.67 -16.13
CA VAL A 1161 -22.93 42.00 -16.77
C VAL A 1161 -21.54 42.24 -17.36
N LEU A 1162 -20.47 41.89 -16.64
CA LEU A 1162 -19.10 42.01 -17.13
C LEU A 1162 -18.85 41.10 -18.34
N GLN A 1163 -19.40 39.88 -18.34
CA GLN A 1163 -19.27 38.97 -19.49
C GLN A 1163 -20.03 39.45 -20.72
N HIS A 1164 -21.28 39.94 -20.56
CA HIS A 1164 -22.00 40.54 -21.69
C HIS A 1164 -21.27 41.77 -22.25
N ARG A 1165 -20.65 42.59 -21.39
CA ARG A 1165 -19.81 43.70 -21.85
C ARG A 1165 -18.59 43.21 -22.63
N ARG A 1166 -17.94 42.13 -22.17
CA ARG A 1166 -16.82 41.49 -22.87
C ARG A 1166 -17.24 40.98 -24.25
N LEU A 1167 -18.36 40.26 -24.33
CA LEU A 1167 -18.95 39.78 -25.58
C LEU A 1167 -19.34 40.93 -26.51
N ALA A 1168 -19.89 42.03 -26.01
CA ALA A 1168 -20.18 43.22 -26.81
C ALA A 1168 -18.94 43.85 -27.46
N HIS A 1169 -17.76 43.70 -26.87
CA HIS A 1169 -16.49 44.15 -27.46
C HIS A 1169 -15.94 43.18 -28.51
N LEU A 1170 -16.18 41.87 -28.36
CA LEU A 1170 -15.62 40.82 -29.21
C LEU A 1170 -16.54 40.45 -30.39
N ASP A 1171 -17.86 40.39 -30.17
CA ASP A 1171 -18.89 40.10 -31.16
C ASP A 1171 -19.57 41.39 -31.65
N LYS A 1172 -19.08 41.92 -32.76
CA LYS A 1172 -19.64 43.13 -33.39
C LYS A 1172 -21.05 42.91 -33.97
N ALA A 1173 -21.42 41.68 -34.30
CA ALA A 1173 -22.75 41.37 -34.85
C ALA A 1173 -23.81 41.27 -33.74
N GLY A 1174 -23.46 40.68 -32.60
CA GLY A 1174 -24.32 40.56 -31.42
C GLY A 1174 -24.20 41.68 -30.38
N VAL A 1175 -23.39 42.73 -30.62
CA VAL A 1175 -23.15 43.85 -29.68
C VAL A 1175 -24.43 44.42 -29.07
N ARG A 1176 -25.49 44.56 -29.86
CA ARG A 1176 -26.79 45.07 -29.39
C ARG A 1176 -27.43 44.13 -28.37
N ARG A 1177 -27.53 42.85 -28.68
CA ARG A 1177 -28.11 41.80 -27.83
C ARG A 1177 -27.42 41.77 -26.46
N HIS A 1178 -26.09 41.80 -26.45
CA HIS A 1178 -25.32 41.74 -25.20
C HIS A 1178 -25.45 43.00 -24.35
N ILE A 1179 -25.44 44.19 -24.96
CA ILE A 1179 -25.65 45.44 -24.22
C ILE A 1179 -27.09 45.55 -23.69
N GLU A 1180 -28.10 45.09 -24.44
CA GLU A 1180 -29.49 45.01 -23.96
C GLU A 1180 -29.62 44.07 -22.74
N ALA A 1181 -29.00 42.88 -22.79
CA ALA A 1181 -28.99 41.93 -21.68
C ALA A 1181 -28.30 42.50 -20.42
N ALA A 1182 -27.12 43.12 -20.57
CA ALA A 1182 -26.41 43.76 -19.47
C ALA A 1182 -27.20 44.90 -18.82
N VAL A 1183 -27.87 45.74 -19.64
CA VAL A 1183 -28.72 46.83 -19.13
C VAL A 1183 -29.93 46.30 -18.38
N LYS A 1184 -30.56 45.20 -18.84
CA LYS A 1184 -31.68 44.55 -18.14
C LYS A 1184 -31.26 44.10 -16.74
N ILE A 1185 -30.15 43.36 -16.62
CA ILE A 1185 -29.64 42.87 -15.33
C ILE A 1185 -29.32 44.03 -14.38
N LEU A 1186 -28.68 45.09 -14.89
CA LEU A 1186 -28.35 46.29 -14.11
C LEU A 1186 -29.60 47.07 -13.66
N GLN A 1187 -30.69 47.06 -14.43
CA GLN A 1187 -31.95 47.69 -14.04
C GLN A 1187 -32.58 46.94 -12.87
N ASP A 1188 -32.61 45.61 -12.92
CA ASP A 1188 -33.11 44.75 -11.82
C ASP A 1188 -32.28 44.92 -10.53
N LEU A 1189 -30.98 45.12 -10.65
CA LEU A 1189 -30.11 45.42 -9.50
C LEU A 1189 -30.30 46.84 -8.95
N SER A 1190 -30.66 47.80 -9.81
CA SER A 1190 -30.87 49.20 -9.40
C SER A 1190 -32.17 49.42 -8.62
N THR A 1191 -33.23 48.67 -8.94
CA THR A 1191 -34.52 48.73 -8.24
C THR A 1191 -34.46 48.10 -6.84
N SER A 1192 -33.51 47.20 -6.58
CA SER A 1192 -33.30 46.55 -5.28
C SER A 1192 -32.38 47.32 -4.31
N SER A 1193 -31.92 48.54 -4.67
CA SER A 1193 -30.96 49.35 -3.89
C SER A 1193 -29.60 48.67 -3.60
N ARG A 1194 -29.23 47.62 -4.34
CA ARG A 1194 -28.01 46.81 -4.12
C ARG A 1194 -26.79 47.26 -4.95
N LEU A 1195 -26.83 48.42 -5.60
CA LEU A 1195 -25.74 48.96 -6.42
C LEU A 1195 -24.99 50.11 -5.73
N ASP A 1196 -23.65 50.02 -5.71
CA ASP A 1196 -22.77 51.09 -5.26
C ASP A 1196 -22.74 52.29 -6.23
N SER A 1197 -22.08 53.38 -5.84
CA SER A 1197 -22.02 54.62 -6.63
C SER A 1197 -21.29 54.47 -7.97
N ASN A 1198 -20.33 53.54 -8.09
CA ASN A 1198 -19.61 53.26 -9.34
C ASN A 1198 -20.46 52.41 -10.28
N GLN A 1199 -21.21 51.45 -9.76
CA GLN A 1199 -22.08 50.56 -10.51
C GLN A 1199 -23.31 51.28 -11.07
N ARG A 1200 -23.85 52.29 -10.37
CA ARG A 1200 -24.90 53.16 -10.92
C ARG A 1200 -24.42 53.96 -12.15
N ARG A 1201 -23.12 54.30 -12.22
CA ARG A 1201 -22.54 54.94 -13.43
C ARG A 1201 -22.50 53.99 -14.62
N TRP A 1202 -22.32 52.68 -14.40
CA TRP A 1202 -22.33 51.69 -15.48
C TRP A 1202 -23.68 51.66 -16.21
N VAL A 1203 -24.79 51.81 -15.48
CA VAL A 1203 -26.15 51.89 -16.05
C VAL A 1203 -26.28 53.06 -17.02
N ALA A 1204 -25.78 54.24 -16.64
CA ALA A 1204 -25.83 55.43 -17.48
C ALA A 1204 -24.94 55.28 -18.73
N VAL A 1205 -23.73 54.74 -18.57
CA VAL A 1205 -22.79 54.50 -19.68
C VAL A 1205 -23.36 53.50 -20.68
N MET A 1206 -23.88 52.36 -20.24
CA MET A 1206 -24.42 51.34 -21.14
C MET A 1206 -25.72 51.77 -21.83
N ARG A 1207 -26.58 52.57 -21.18
CA ARG A 1207 -27.74 53.20 -21.85
C ARG A 1207 -27.31 54.17 -22.96
N THR A 1208 -26.25 54.93 -22.71
CA THR A 1208 -25.70 55.86 -23.71
C THR A 1208 -25.14 55.09 -24.91
N GLN A 1209 -24.43 53.99 -24.65
CA GLN A 1209 -23.95 53.07 -25.68
C GLN A 1209 -25.11 52.49 -26.51
N LEU A 1210 -26.19 52.05 -25.86
CA LEU A 1210 -27.38 51.52 -26.54
C LEU A 1210 -28.07 52.59 -27.40
N GLY A 1211 -28.15 53.83 -26.92
CA GLY A 1211 -28.67 54.97 -27.69
C GLY A 1211 -27.86 55.25 -28.97
N VAL A 1212 -26.53 55.21 -28.88
CA VAL A 1212 -25.63 55.38 -30.04
C VAL A 1212 -25.79 54.23 -31.03
N ILE A 1213 -25.89 52.98 -30.56
CA ILE A 1213 -26.14 51.81 -31.41
C ILE A 1213 -27.48 51.94 -32.16
N ASN A 1214 -28.54 52.41 -31.48
CA ASN A 1214 -29.85 52.60 -32.08
C ASN A 1214 -29.88 53.72 -33.13
N GLN A 1215 -29.05 54.75 -32.98
CA GLN A 1215 -29.03 55.91 -33.88
C GLN A 1215 -28.08 55.73 -35.09
N PHE A 1216 -26.98 54.99 -34.94
CA PHE A 1216 -25.90 54.93 -35.95
C PHE A 1216 -25.51 53.50 -36.38
N GLY A 1217 -26.18 52.47 -35.86
CA GLY A 1217 -25.93 51.06 -36.18
C GLY A 1217 -24.75 50.43 -35.40
N PRO A 1218 -24.57 49.11 -35.47
CA PRO A 1218 -23.64 48.36 -34.60
C PRO A 1218 -22.16 48.75 -34.78
N GLY A 1219 -21.77 49.23 -35.97
CA GLY A 1219 -20.39 49.67 -36.26
C GLY A 1219 -19.97 50.99 -35.60
N ALA A 1220 -20.91 51.83 -35.17
CA ALA A 1220 -20.63 53.14 -34.58
C ALA A 1220 -20.16 53.06 -33.11
N ALA A 1221 -20.52 51.99 -32.38
CA ALA A 1221 -20.09 51.78 -31.00
C ALA A 1221 -18.62 51.34 -30.88
N ALA A 1222 -18.05 50.73 -31.92
CA ALA A 1222 -16.68 50.22 -31.93
C ALA A 1222 -15.61 51.27 -32.25
N SER A 1223 -15.99 52.45 -32.74
CA SER A 1223 -15.07 53.50 -33.22
C SER A 1223 -14.85 54.60 -32.18
N GLY A 1224 -14.13 54.30 -31.09
CA GLY A 1224 -13.38 55.29 -30.28
C GLY A 1224 -14.12 56.47 -29.62
N ALA A 1225 -15.42 56.68 -29.85
CA ALA A 1225 -16.15 57.87 -29.40
C ALA A 1225 -16.50 57.85 -27.91
N ILE A 1226 -16.47 56.69 -27.26
CA ILE A 1226 -16.75 56.53 -25.82
C ILE A 1226 -15.45 56.62 -24.99
N ALA A 1227 -14.28 56.35 -25.58
CA ALA A 1227 -12.99 56.45 -24.90
C ALA A 1227 -12.62 57.90 -24.52
N ARG A 1228 -13.09 58.90 -25.28
CA ARG A 1228 -12.79 60.32 -25.01
C ARG A 1228 -13.65 60.98 -23.94
N ALA A 1229 -14.76 60.37 -23.52
CA ALA A 1229 -15.64 60.96 -22.49
C ALA A 1229 -15.38 60.41 -21.06
N GLY A 1230 -14.69 59.27 -20.93
CA GLY A 1230 -14.44 58.63 -19.62
C GLY A 1230 -12.98 58.65 -19.14
N ALA A 1231 -12.01 58.77 -20.04
CA ALA A 1231 -10.59 58.64 -19.71
C ALA A 1231 -9.97 59.83 -18.95
N GLN A 1232 -10.75 60.86 -18.60
CA GLN A 1232 -10.23 62.05 -17.93
C GLN A 1232 -10.69 62.26 -16.48
N ARG A 1233 -11.52 61.36 -15.90
CA ARG A 1233 -11.89 61.41 -14.47
C ARG A 1233 -12.28 60.05 -13.88
N SER A 1234 -11.33 59.11 -13.78
CA SER A 1234 -11.22 58.11 -12.68
C SER A 1234 -10.14 57.08 -13.02
N LEU A 1235 -8.88 57.47 -12.91
CA LEU A 1235 -7.82 56.54 -12.52
C LEU A 1235 -7.78 56.60 -10.98
N ASN A 1236 -8.56 55.72 -10.36
CA ASN A 1236 -8.46 55.16 -9.02
C ASN A 1236 -9.67 54.25 -8.79
#